data_AF-M5SM92-F1
#
_entry.id   AF-M5SM92-F1
#
_cell.length_a   1.000
_cell.length_b   1.000
_cell.length_c   1.000
_cell.angle_alpha   90.00
_cell.angle_beta   90.00
_cell.angle_gamma   90.00
#
_symmetry.space_group_name_H-M   'P 1'
#
loop_
_entity.id
_entity.type
_entity.pdbx_description
1 polymer ?
#
loop_
_entity_poly.entity_id
_entity_poly.type
_entity_poly.pdbx_seq_one_letter_code
_entity_poly.pdbx_strand_id
1 'polypeptide(L)'
;MISLYQRIPIRIRISLGLVGLMAGSLLVASAAGFFPNEQEEILHGRARLCETLAISGTAMASHGQVDSLRVTMESIVHRDPQILSIGLVSSEGKLLVSAGEHAEFWDESLEDDVNQMKVPVFRYGKQWGEMQFAFASTGGLFGLNYWAPAWLLIVLIPACLIQFSFFLKKTLESLDPSGAVPTHVENALDTITVGLVLLNSKGRILFTNRRLNQLLSQESADLMGKKIDDLEWQMIADTGDVLPWEEAKQNDDSVMDRILQFDNNGRMLTFSVNCTPIAGQGYLVTFEDITLIEENKVALAKARDAAENANAAKSDFLANMSHEIRTPLNAVLGFTDVLRRGLVSSGDEAVDHLNMIHRSGAHLLELINDILDLSKIESGHLQTETIDTSLDDIVTDVANTLKVKADEQNLALKVDFRTAIPRTIQSDPTRLRQVITNLVGNAIKFTESGSVSIVTSLLKTPSNSLEGYDPIVRVDIIDTGIGMTPDQQAKIFDSFVQADSSTTRKFGGTGLGLSISRRLAEAMGGSLTVHSEVGIGSTFRVELPTSIASLQDMVSPEELARLAQEKSAGAVNSELLRLPAKRVLVVDDGEANRRLIELVLKRAGATVMSAENGQEALDMIAEGNDSGYPYELVLMDMQMPVLDGYSATRLLREREDTTPVIALTGNAMRGDREKCMDAGCEDFLTKPVNLDELLEMVSQYLGEVDPGTLRNANAIANEAPSSATSSSAGVLPTMQSPVLEASTPLSQSDPPTPVSNSLPSSAIVPTLPMDDEDFRAIAGDFVTRLHARLDGIEQAIQESKFDFVHGEAHWLKGAGGTVGLDVFTEPARTLEQAAKDESTDIAQSILNEIRDLHGRVAIPGMDLSQESSSSESLSPAFASVDPATIINPIHCALPLDDPDFHAIVSDFIGRLDKRLVDMRDELRDQRFDALELSAHWLKGAGGTVGYGDLTQPSRDLIDAALANNPTDCETYLSQIESVRARMILPEPLPQPV
;
A
#
# COMPACT_ATOMS: atom_id res chain seq x y z
N MET A 1 22.10 74.00 4.66
CA MET A 1 21.89 72.80 5.52
C MET A 1 22.83 72.72 6.73
N ILE A 2 24.15 72.89 6.58
CA ILE A 2 25.15 72.62 7.64
C ILE A 2 24.88 73.37 8.98
N SER A 3 24.41 74.62 8.94
CA SER A 3 24.12 75.42 10.14
C SER A 3 22.87 74.97 10.93
N LEU A 4 21.91 74.30 10.28
CA LEU A 4 20.71 73.77 10.95
C LEU A 4 21.02 72.46 11.68
N TYR A 5 21.85 71.61 11.05
CA TYR A 5 22.26 70.30 11.56
C TYR A 5 23.02 70.38 12.90
N GLN A 6 23.74 71.49 13.14
CA GLN A 6 24.49 71.71 14.39
C GLN A 6 23.60 71.93 15.62
N ARG A 7 22.33 72.33 15.46
CA ARG A 7 21.39 72.57 16.59
C ARG A 7 20.65 71.33 17.08
N ILE A 8 20.72 70.22 16.34
CA ILE A 8 20.02 68.97 16.68
C ILE A 8 20.78 68.24 17.80
N PRO A 9 20.15 67.82 18.91
CA PRO A 9 20.81 67.04 19.98
C PRO A 9 21.49 65.77 19.44
N ILE A 10 22.63 65.39 20.03
CA ILE A 10 23.42 64.21 19.61
C ILE A 10 22.56 62.94 19.57
N ARG A 11 21.70 62.73 20.59
CA ARG A 11 20.76 61.59 20.64
C ARG A 11 19.84 61.52 19.41
N ILE A 12 19.29 62.65 18.97
CA ILE A 12 18.42 62.67 17.78
C ILE A 12 19.21 62.37 16.51
N ARG A 13 20.48 62.79 16.41
CA ARG A 13 21.35 62.44 15.26
C ARG A 13 21.70 60.94 15.25
N ILE A 14 21.96 60.35 16.43
CA ILE A 14 22.19 58.91 16.59
C ILE A 14 20.94 58.13 16.17
N SER A 15 19.75 58.53 16.64
CA SER A 15 18.47 57.92 16.23
C SER A 15 18.24 58.05 14.72
N LEU A 16 18.52 59.20 14.10
CA LEU A 16 18.40 59.38 12.65
C LEU A 16 19.37 58.47 11.86
N GLY A 17 20.58 58.27 12.39
CA GLY A 17 21.58 57.36 11.80
C GLY A 17 21.17 55.90 11.90
N LEU A 18 20.69 55.46 13.06
CA LEU A 18 20.18 54.10 13.30
C LEU A 18 18.94 53.78 12.44
N VAL A 19 17.98 54.71 12.36
CA VAL A 19 16.81 54.55 11.49
C VAL A 19 17.23 54.51 10.01
N GLY A 20 18.18 55.35 9.60
CA GLY A 20 18.73 55.33 8.24
C GLY A 20 19.48 54.03 7.90
N LEU A 21 20.21 53.46 8.86
CA LEU A 21 20.88 52.16 8.70
C LEU A 21 19.85 51.03 8.61
N MET A 22 18.88 50.98 9.53
CA MET A 22 17.82 49.97 9.55
C MET A 22 17.01 49.97 8.25
N ALA A 23 16.61 51.16 7.77
CA ALA A 23 15.95 51.33 6.48
C ALA A 23 16.84 50.90 5.30
N GLY A 24 18.13 51.26 5.32
CA GLY A 24 19.09 50.83 4.30
C GLY A 24 19.24 49.31 4.23
N SER A 25 19.38 48.63 5.38
CA SER A 25 19.47 47.16 5.44
C SER A 25 18.16 46.47 4.99
N LEU A 26 16.99 47.03 5.31
CA LEU A 26 15.71 46.50 4.83
C LEU A 26 15.58 46.63 3.30
N LEU A 27 16.01 47.76 2.72
CA LEU A 27 16.00 47.97 1.27
C LEU A 27 17.00 47.05 0.54
N VAL A 28 18.17 46.77 1.13
CA VAL A 28 19.14 45.81 0.57
C VAL A 28 18.64 44.38 0.68
N ALA A 29 18.07 43.98 1.82
CA ALA A 29 17.47 42.65 1.99
C ALA A 29 16.32 42.40 0.99
N SER A 30 15.48 43.42 0.74
CA SER A 30 14.48 43.42 -0.33
C SER A 30 15.10 43.23 -1.72
N ALA A 31 16.08 44.05 -2.08
CA ALA A 31 16.72 43.99 -3.40
C ALA A 31 17.45 42.65 -3.66
N ALA A 32 17.84 41.94 -2.59
CA ALA A 32 18.44 40.61 -2.63
C ALA A 32 17.42 39.46 -2.48
N GLY A 33 16.11 39.73 -2.47
CA GLY A 33 15.06 38.71 -2.48
C GLY A 33 14.75 38.06 -1.12
N PHE A 34 15.19 38.64 0.01
CA PHE A 34 14.91 38.08 1.34
C PHE A 34 13.48 38.35 1.87
N PHE A 35 12.66 39.11 1.14
CA PHE A 35 11.24 39.28 1.45
C PHE A 35 10.40 38.62 0.35
N PRO A 36 9.34 37.86 0.70
CA PRO A 36 8.48 37.21 -0.28
C PRO A 36 7.81 38.25 -1.18
N ASN A 37 7.87 38.00 -2.49
CA ASN A 37 7.27 38.86 -3.50
C ASN A 37 5.84 38.40 -3.76
N GLU A 38 4.88 38.92 -2.98
CA GLU A 38 3.45 38.56 -3.10
C GLU A 38 2.92 38.69 -4.54
N GLN A 39 3.43 39.65 -5.34
CA GLN A 39 3.02 39.81 -6.74
C GLN A 39 3.50 38.66 -7.65
N GLU A 40 4.67 38.08 -7.36
CA GLU A 40 5.24 36.95 -8.11
C GLU A 40 4.58 35.63 -7.69
N GLU A 41 4.21 35.47 -6.41
CA GLU A 41 3.37 34.36 -5.96
C GLU A 41 1.95 34.44 -6.57
N ILE A 42 1.35 35.63 -6.64
CA ILE A 42 0.05 35.85 -7.32
C ILE A 42 0.16 35.56 -8.82
N LEU A 43 1.23 36.00 -9.50
CA LEU A 43 1.48 35.70 -10.91
C LEU A 43 1.66 34.21 -11.17
N HIS A 44 2.43 33.50 -10.33
CA HIS A 44 2.57 32.05 -10.42
C HIS A 44 1.26 31.30 -10.13
N GLY A 45 0.46 31.80 -9.18
CA GLY A 45 -0.89 31.29 -8.90
C GLY A 45 -1.82 31.42 -10.10
N ARG A 46 -1.90 32.63 -10.68
CA ARG A 46 -2.67 32.91 -11.90
C ARG A 46 -2.22 32.03 -13.06
N ALA A 47 -0.91 31.93 -13.31
CA ALA A 47 -0.37 31.09 -14.39
C ALA A 47 -0.74 29.61 -14.25
N ARG A 48 -0.60 29.02 -13.05
CA ARG A 48 -0.98 27.62 -12.78
C ARG A 48 -2.49 27.37 -12.96
N LEU A 49 -3.33 28.32 -12.56
CA LEU A 49 -4.78 28.24 -12.77
C LEU A 49 -5.12 28.27 -14.26
N CYS A 50 -4.52 29.18 -15.02
CA CYS A 50 -4.69 29.26 -16.48
C CYS A 50 -4.20 28.00 -17.20
N GLU A 51 -3.04 27.43 -16.82
CA GLU A 51 -2.54 26.17 -17.38
C GLU A 51 -3.47 24.99 -17.07
N THR A 52 -3.92 24.86 -15.81
CA THR A 52 -4.84 23.79 -15.40
C THR A 52 -6.13 23.83 -16.22
N LEU A 53 -6.68 25.04 -16.41
CA LEU A 53 -7.90 25.23 -17.20
C LEU A 53 -7.68 25.03 -18.70
N ALA A 54 -6.50 25.37 -19.25
CA ALA A 54 -6.16 25.05 -20.63
C ALA A 54 -5.97 23.54 -20.86
N ILE A 55 -5.51 22.78 -19.85
CA ILE A 55 -5.44 21.31 -19.89
C ILE A 55 -6.86 20.70 -19.88
N SER A 56 -7.72 21.12 -18.94
CA SER A 56 -9.13 20.70 -18.91
C SER A 56 -9.85 21.10 -20.20
N GLY A 57 -9.62 22.31 -20.70
CA GLY A 57 -10.12 22.81 -21.97
C GLY A 57 -9.63 22.01 -23.17
N THR A 58 -8.38 21.54 -23.17
CA THR A 58 -7.81 20.65 -24.20
C THR A 58 -8.48 19.28 -24.19
N ALA A 59 -8.75 18.72 -23.00
CA ALA A 59 -9.50 17.47 -22.86
C ALA A 59 -10.96 17.62 -23.31
N MET A 60 -11.65 18.70 -22.94
CA MET A 60 -13.04 18.95 -23.35
C MET A 60 -13.14 19.29 -24.85
N ALA A 61 -12.19 20.07 -25.39
CA ALA A 61 -12.12 20.40 -26.81
C ALA A 61 -11.89 19.17 -27.69
N SER A 62 -11.07 18.20 -27.25
CA SER A 62 -10.86 16.96 -28.03
C SER A 62 -12.17 16.17 -28.18
N HIS A 63 -12.94 16.03 -27.11
CA HIS A 63 -14.25 15.38 -27.07
C HIS A 63 -15.42 16.25 -27.59
N GLY A 64 -15.17 17.53 -27.90
CA GLY A 64 -16.19 18.45 -28.43
C GLY A 64 -17.16 19.03 -27.40
N GLN A 65 -16.89 18.87 -26.10
CA GLN A 65 -17.73 19.30 -24.98
C GLN A 65 -17.54 20.79 -24.63
N VAL A 66 -17.74 21.66 -25.62
CA VAL A 66 -17.47 23.10 -25.51
C VAL A 66 -18.44 23.80 -24.55
N ASP A 67 -19.68 23.32 -24.40
CA ASP A 67 -20.66 23.89 -23.47
C ASP A 67 -20.41 23.50 -22.01
N SER A 68 -19.91 22.27 -21.73
CA SER A 68 -19.47 21.87 -20.38
C SER A 68 -18.33 22.73 -19.86
N LEU A 69 -17.47 23.19 -20.79
CA LEU A 69 -16.39 24.11 -20.49
C LEU A 69 -16.92 25.52 -20.14
N ARG A 70 -18.02 25.98 -20.75
CA ARG A 70 -18.69 27.24 -20.36
C ARG A 70 -19.09 27.22 -18.88
N VAL A 71 -19.80 26.17 -18.45
CA VAL A 71 -20.26 26.01 -17.06
C VAL A 71 -19.07 25.99 -16.09
N THR A 72 -17.98 25.32 -16.48
CA THR A 72 -16.74 25.31 -15.69
C THR A 72 -16.13 26.71 -15.56
N MET A 73 -16.03 27.46 -16.66
CA MET A 73 -15.51 28.84 -16.67
C MET A 73 -16.41 29.79 -15.85
N GLU A 74 -17.74 29.68 -15.97
CA GLU A 74 -18.71 30.48 -15.23
C GLU A 74 -18.64 30.22 -13.71
N SER A 75 -18.55 28.96 -13.29
CA SER A 75 -18.37 28.59 -11.88
C SER A 75 -17.07 29.17 -11.29
N ILE A 76 -16.01 29.27 -12.09
CA ILE A 76 -14.71 29.80 -11.64
C ILE A 76 -14.73 31.32 -11.53
N VAL A 77 -15.26 32.03 -12.54
CA VAL A 77 -15.48 33.49 -12.48
C VAL A 77 -16.40 33.88 -11.32
N HIS A 78 -17.39 33.05 -10.99
CA HIS A 78 -18.29 33.32 -9.87
C HIS A 78 -17.67 33.02 -8.49
N ARG A 79 -16.76 32.04 -8.39
CA ARG A 79 -16.12 31.64 -7.12
C ARG A 79 -14.90 32.48 -6.77
N ASP A 80 -14.13 32.95 -7.75
CA ASP A 80 -12.96 33.80 -7.53
C ASP A 80 -13.21 35.23 -8.03
N PRO A 81 -13.48 36.20 -7.13
CA PRO A 81 -13.71 37.60 -7.52
C PRO A 81 -12.47 38.31 -8.07
N GLN A 82 -11.29 37.67 -8.08
CA GLN A 82 -10.11 38.18 -8.79
C GLN A 82 -10.15 37.88 -10.30
N ILE A 83 -11.03 37.01 -10.78
CA ILE A 83 -11.19 36.67 -12.19
C ILE A 83 -12.40 37.42 -12.73
N LEU A 84 -12.19 38.42 -13.59
CA LEU A 84 -13.26 39.24 -14.13
C LEU A 84 -13.97 38.55 -15.31
N SER A 85 -13.21 37.82 -16.12
CA SER A 85 -13.78 37.03 -17.22
C SER A 85 -12.81 35.97 -17.74
N ILE A 86 -13.36 34.97 -18.41
CA ILE A 86 -12.60 33.97 -19.17
C ILE A 86 -13.28 33.79 -20.53
N GLY A 87 -12.53 33.85 -21.62
CA GLY A 87 -12.97 33.52 -22.98
C GLY A 87 -12.24 32.29 -23.52
N LEU A 88 -12.88 31.59 -24.45
CA LEU A 88 -12.28 30.59 -25.32
C LEU A 88 -12.48 31.04 -26.76
N VAL A 89 -11.38 31.30 -27.45
CA VAL A 89 -11.33 31.79 -28.84
C VAL A 89 -10.80 30.66 -29.73
N SER A 90 -11.38 30.49 -30.92
CA SER A 90 -10.89 29.52 -31.91
C SER A 90 -9.55 29.96 -32.51
N SER A 91 -8.84 29.05 -33.17
CA SER A 91 -7.65 29.38 -33.97
C SER A 91 -7.92 30.33 -35.15
N GLU A 92 -9.18 30.68 -35.42
CA GLU A 92 -9.61 31.68 -36.41
C GLU A 92 -9.94 33.05 -35.79
N GLY A 93 -9.67 33.25 -34.48
CA GLY A 93 -9.96 34.50 -33.77
C GLY A 93 -11.43 34.70 -33.39
N LYS A 94 -12.26 33.64 -33.45
CA LYS A 94 -13.69 33.73 -33.11
C LYS A 94 -13.93 33.27 -31.67
N LEU A 95 -14.45 34.16 -30.82
CA LEU A 95 -14.94 33.80 -29.48
C LEU A 95 -16.03 32.72 -29.60
N LEU A 96 -15.77 31.55 -29.00
CA LEU A 96 -16.67 30.39 -28.98
C LEU A 96 -17.52 30.37 -27.71
N VAL A 97 -16.89 30.70 -26.58
CA VAL A 97 -17.45 30.66 -25.23
C VAL A 97 -16.84 31.80 -24.42
N SER A 98 -17.62 32.41 -23.54
CA SER A 98 -17.11 33.31 -22.50
C SER A 98 -17.90 33.17 -21.21
N ALA A 99 -17.23 33.42 -20.10
CA ALA A 99 -17.77 33.56 -18.76
C ALA A 99 -17.43 34.96 -18.22
N GLY A 100 -18.39 35.62 -17.57
CA GLY A 100 -18.28 37.05 -17.23
C GLY A 100 -18.42 37.97 -18.45
N GLU A 101 -18.27 39.28 -18.23
CA GLU A 101 -18.38 40.31 -19.27
C GLU A 101 -17.07 40.43 -20.08
N HIS A 102 -16.68 39.32 -20.73
CA HIS A 102 -15.36 39.19 -21.36
C HIS A 102 -15.05 40.25 -22.42
N ALA A 103 -16.05 40.68 -23.18
CA ALA A 103 -15.91 41.74 -24.19
C ALA A 103 -15.72 43.16 -23.60
N GLU A 104 -15.89 43.35 -22.29
CA GLU A 104 -15.63 44.61 -21.59
C GLU A 104 -14.27 44.62 -20.88
N PHE A 105 -13.78 43.45 -20.44
CA PHE A 105 -12.55 43.32 -19.64
C PHE A 105 -11.32 42.80 -20.40
N TRP A 106 -11.48 42.28 -21.62
CA TRP A 106 -10.36 41.82 -22.46
C TRP A 106 -9.99 42.87 -23.52
N ASP A 107 -8.69 43.16 -23.67
CA ASP A 107 -8.19 44.12 -24.66
C ASP A 107 -7.09 43.46 -25.52
N GLU A 108 -7.46 43.11 -26.75
CA GLU A 108 -6.61 42.43 -27.72
C GLU A 108 -5.37 43.25 -28.13
N SER A 109 -5.30 44.54 -27.78
CA SER A 109 -4.14 45.41 -28.04
C SER A 109 -3.07 45.39 -26.95
N LEU A 110 -3.33 44.76 -25.80
CA LEU A 110 -2.42 44.68 -24.66
C LEU A 110 -1.66 43.34 -24.63
N GLU A 111 -0.67 43.18 -25.52
CA GLU A 111 0.32 42.12 -25.34
C GLU A 111 1.17 42.42 -24.09
N ASP A 112 1.24 41.45 -23.17
CA ASP A 112 1.99 41.45 -21.90
C ASP A 112 1.46 42.33 -20.73
N ASP A 113 0.13 42.44 -20.53
CA ASP A 113 -0.44 42.95 -19.26
C ASP A 113 -0.48 41.86 -18.17
N VAL A 114 0.00 42.16 -16.96
CA VAL A 114 -0.07 41.32 -15.74
C VAL A 114 -1.51 40.91 -15.37
N ASN A 115 -2.51 41.63 -15.86
CA ASN A 115 -3.93 41.40 -15.63
C ASN A 115 -4.62 40.63 -16.78
N GLN A 116 -3.92 40.26 -17.85
CA GLN A 116 -4.47 39.48 -18.96
C GLN A 116 -3.53 38.31 -19.33
N MET A 117 -4.06 37.08 -19.42
CA MET A 117 -3.27 35.91 -19.81
C MET A 117 -3.93 35.14 -20.96
N LYS A 118 -3.14 34.72 -21.95
CA LYS A 118 -3.57 33.85 -23.06
C LYS A 118 -2.83 32.51 -23.02
N VAL A 119 -3.56 31.39 -23.10
CA VAL A 119 -2.99 30.02 -23.03
C VAL A 119 -3.58 29.15 -24.15
N PRO A 120 -2.75 28.45 -24.95
CA PRO A 120 -3.22 27.66 -26.09
C PRO A 120 -3.98 26.39 -25.66
N VAL A 121 -5.06 26.08 -26.40
CA VAL A 121 -5.87 24.87 -26.24
C VAL A 121 -5.67 23.97 -27.46
N PHE A 122 -5.45 22.67 -27.23
CA PHE A 122 -5.12 21.71 -28.29
C PHE A 122 -6.29 20.75 -28.57
N ARG A 123 -6.32 20.22 -29.80
CA ARG A 123 -7.21 19.13 -30.22
C ARG A 123 -6.43 18.18 -31.13
N TYR A 124 -6.35 16.90 -30.75
CA TYR A 124 -5.58 15.87 -31.45
C TYR A 124 -4.14 16.32 -31.82
N GLY A 125 -3.46 16.99 -30.89
CA GLY A 125 -2.07 17.45 -31.07
C GLY A 125 -1.88 18.71 -31.92
N LYS A 126 -2.95 19.37 -32.39
CA LYS A 126 -2.89 20.68 -33.05
C LYS A 126 -3.52 21.76 -32.18
N GLN A 127 -2.98 22.98 -32.20
CA GLN A 127 -3.63 24.12 -31.55
C GLN A 127 -4.98 24.36 -32.23
N TRP A 128 -6.05 24.37 -31.42
CA TRP A 128 -7.44 24.44 -31.85
C TRP A 128 -8.08 25.77 -31.43
N GLY A 129 -7.56 26.38 -30.37
CA GLY A 129 -7.93 27.70 -29.91
C GLY A 129 -6.97 28.20 -28.84
N GLU A 130 -7.40 29.21 -28.11
CA GLU A 130 -6.75 29.75 -26.93
C GLU A 130 -7.79 30.18 -25.89
N MET A 131 -7.45 30.02 -24.61
CA MET A 131 -8.19 30.62 -23.51
C MET A 131 -7.58 31.96 -23.15
N GLN A 132 -8.45 32.93 -22.89
CA GLN A 132 -8.13 34.33 -22.61
C GLN A 132 -8.71 34.68 -21.23
N PHE A 133 -7.88 35.08 -20.27
CA PHE A 133 -8.25 35.31 -18.87
C PHE A 133 -8.02 36.77 -18.50
N ALA A 134 -9.06 37.49 -18.07
CA ALA A 134 -8.93 38.84 -17.55
C ALA A 134 -9.10 38.85 -16.02
N PHE A 135 -8.15 39.48 -15.33
CA PHE A 135 -8.08 39.53 -13.87
C PHE A 135 -8.31 40.94 -13.32
N ALA A 136 -8.76 41.01 -12.06
CA ALA A 136 -8.85 42.25 -11.32
C ALA A 136 -7.46 42.86 -11.11
N SER A 137 -7.36 44.17 -11.36
CA SER A 137 -6.15 44.95 -11.13
C SER A 137 -5.80 44.98 -9.64
N THR A 138 -4.60 44.54 -9.29
CA THR A 138 -4.09 44.45 -7.90
C THR A 138 -3.65 45.84 -7.38
N GLY A 139 -4.56 46.81 -7.41
CA GLY A 139 -4.27 48.24 -7.35
C GLY A 139 -3.32 48.69 -6.22
N GLY A 140 -2.17 49.23 -6.59
CA GLY A 140 -1.22 49.85 -5.67
C GLY A 140 -1.67 51.24 -5.19
N LEU A 141 -1.41 51.55 -3.91
CA LEU A 141 -1.74 52.86 -3.34
C LEU A 141 -0.99 53.97 -4.11
N PHE A 142 -1.71 55.00 -4.58
CA PHE A 142 -1.17 56.12 -5.37
C PHE A 142 -0.46 55.74 -6.69
N GLY A 143 -0.73 54.57 -7.27
CA GLY A 143 -0.07 54.14 -8.52
C GLY A 143 1.43 53.85 -8.34
N LEU A 144 1.88 53.70 -7.10
CA LEU A 144 3.14 53.04 -6.78
C LEU A 144 2.82 51.54 -6.71
N ASN A 145 3.35 50.77 -7.67
CA ASN A 145 3.46 49.32 -7.48
C ASN A 145 4.20 49.06 -6.15
N TYR A 146 3.84 47.95 -5.49
CA TYR A 146 4.53 47.55 -4.29
C TYR A 146 6.02 47.38 -4.61
N TRP A 147 6.85 47.99 -3.75
CA TRP A 147 8.29 48.23 -3.93
C TRP A 147 8.67 49.37 -4.89
N ALA A 148 9.51 50.26 -4.37
CA ALA A 148 9.89 51.49 -5.04
C ALA A 148 10.62 51.21 -6.36
N PRO A 149 10.35 51.97 -7.44
CA PRO A 149 10.98 51.73 -8.74
C PRO A 149 12.50 51.79 -8.60
N ALA A 150 13.24 50.96 -9.36
CA ALA A 150 14.67 50.72 -9.15
C ALA A 150 15.54 51.99 -9.05
N TRP A 151 15.17 53.09 -9.74
CA TRP A 151 15.84 54.38 -9.62
C TRP A 151 15.80 54.97 -8.19
N LEU A 152 14.75 54.69 -7.43
CA LEU A 152 14.54 55.18 -6.07
C LEU A 152 15.46 54.44 -5.09
N LEU A 153 15.66 53.12 -5.26
CA LEU A 153 16.70 52.35 -4.58
C LEU A 153 18.11 52.87 -4.90
N ILE A 154 18.38 53.13 -6.19
CA ILE A 154 19.66 53.70 -6.69
C ILE A 154 19.95 55.08 -6.07
N VAL A 155 18.93 55.86 -5.67
CA VAL A 155 19.11 57.16 -5.02
C VAL A 155 19.19 57.07 -3.49
N LEU A 156 18.35 56.24 -2.85
CA LEU A 156 18.28 56.17 -1.39
C LEU A 156 19.47 55.43 -0.77
N ILE A 157 19.95 54.35 -1.38
CA ILE A 157 21.06 53.54 -0.84
C ILE A 157 22.35 54.38 -0.74
N PRO A 158 22.81 55.11 -1.78
CA PRO A 158 23.97 56.01 -1.65
C PRO A 158 23.74 57.15 -0.66
N ALA A 159 22.54 57.73 -0.59
CA ALA A 159 22.23 58.81 0.34
C ALA A 159 22.36 58.36 1.81
N CYS A 160 21.82 57.17 2.14
CA CYS A 160 21.95 56.55 3.47
C CYS A 160 23.42 56.19 3.80
N LEU A 161 24.17 55.63 2.85
CA LEU A 161 25.60 55.32 3.02
C LEU A 161 26.46 56.57 3.24
N ILE A 162 26.21 57.65 2.49
CA ILE A 162 26.91 58.94 2.67
C ILE A 162 26.59 59.51 4.05
N GLN A 163 25.32 59.49 4.47
CA GLN A 163 24.92 59.97 5.80
C GLN A 163 25.52 59.12 6.94
N PHE A 164 25.61 57.80 6.76
CA PHE A 164 26.25 56.88 7.72
C PHE A 164 27.76 57.07 7.80
N SER A 165 28.48 57.20 6.68
CA SER A 165 29.93 57.44 6.68
C SER A 165 30.29 58.76 7.39
N PHE A 166 29.48 59.80 7.22
CA PHE A 166 29.66 61.09 7.90
C PHE A 166 29.38 61.01 9.41
N PHE A 167 28.47 60.12 9.82
CA PHE A 167 28.23 59.80 11.23
C PHE A 167 29.40 59.01 11.84
N LEU A 168 29.82 57.92 11.18
CA LEU A 168 30.88 57.03 11.65
C LEU A 168 32.20 57.78 11.83
N LYS A 169 32.62 58.54 10.80
CA LYS A 169 33.83 59.38 10.85
C LYS A 169 33.83 60.33 12.05
N LYS A 170 32.70 61.00 12.30
CA LYS A 170 32.58 62.00 13.37
C LYS A 170 32.46 61.41 14.77
N THR A 171 31.97 60.18 14.89
CA THR A 171 31.93 59.44 16.15
C THR A 171 33.32 58.87 16.48
N LEU A 172 34.05 58.36 15.49
CA LEU A 172 35.44 57.92 15.63
C LEU A 172 36.38 59.09 15.99
N GLU A 173 36.19 60.27 15.40
CA GLU A 173 36.88 61.52 15.77
C GLU A 173 36.63 61.97 17.23
N SER A 174 35.72 61.33 17.98
CA SER A 174 35.41 61.66 19.38
C SER A 174 35.90 60.63 20.42
N LEU A 175 36.57 59.57 19.98
CA LEU A 175 37.15 58.52 20.83
C LEU A 175 38.68 58.71 20.91
N ASP A 176 39.14 59.47 21.90
CA ASP A 176 40.57 59.69 22.17
C ASP A 176 41.19 58.46 22.89
N PRO A 177 42.13 57.73 22.27
CA PRO A 177 42.61 56.44 22.77
C PRO A 177 43.97 56.57 23.48
N SER A 178 44.19 57.61 24.30
CA SER A 178 45.50 57.86 24.90
C SER A 178 45.48 58.37 26.36
N GLY A 179 45.21 57.47 27.31
CA GLY A 179 45.32 57.81 28.74
C GLY A 179 44.94 56.71 29.72
N ALA A 180 45.83 55.72 29.89
CA ALA A 180 45.79 54.66 30.93
C ALA A 180 44.45 53.92 31.07
N VAL A 181 44.38 52.68 30.55
CA VAL A 181 43.25 51.76 30.76
C VAL A 181 42.89 51.71 32.25
N PRO A 182 41.72 52.22 32.68
CA PRO A 182 41.31 52.13 34.07
C PRO A 182 41.11 50.67 34.45
N THR A 183 41.38 50.29 35.70
CA THR A 183 41.11 48.92 36.21
C THR A 183 39.65 48.50 36.03
N HIS A 184 38.73 49.44 35.87
CA HIS A 184 37.32 49.18 35.51
C HIS A 184 37.15 48.66 34.08
N VAL A 185 37.98 49.11 33.13
CA VAL A 185 37.98 48.67 31.73
C VAL A 185 38.69 47.33 31.61
N GLU A 186 39.80 47.13 32.33
CA GLU A 186 40.47 45.82 32.42
C GLU A 186 39.51 44.75 32.96
N ASN A 187 38.85 45.02 34.10
CA ASN A 187 37.80 44.15 34.63
C ASN A 187 36.60 43.95 33.68
N ALA A 188 36.24 44.95 32.86
CA ALA A 188 35.17 44.81 31.87
C ALA A 188 35.58 43.91 30.69
N LEU A 189 36.81 44.04 30.18
CA LEU A 189 37.37 43.17 29.14
C LEU A 189 37.53 41.71 29.63
N ASP A 190 37.77 41.54 30.94
CA ASP A 190 37.79 40.22 31.61
C ASP A 190 36.42 39.57 31.77
N THR A 191 35.31 40.33 31.65
CA THR A 191 33.95 39.75 31.62
C THR A 191 33.49 39.30 30.22
N ILE A 192 34.28 39.56 29.18
CA ILE A 192 33.95 39.16 27.80
C ILE A 192 34.15 37.64 27.63
N THR A 193 33.15 36.99 27.02
CA THR A 193 33.09 35.53 26.78
C THR A 193 33.99 35.03 25.65
N VAL A 194 34.48 35.96 24.83
CA VAL A 194 35.44 35.79 23.74
C VAL A 194 36.86 36.02 24.29
N GLY A 195 37.84 35.24 23.84
CA GLY A 195 39.25 35.48 24.16
C GLY A 195 39.74 36.75 23.46
N LEU A 196 40.51 37.59 24.15
CA LEU A 196 40.93 38.90 23.62
C LEU A 196 42.43 39.13 23.86
N VAL A 197 43.15 39.46 22.80
CA VAL A 197 44.58 39.80 22.80
C VAL A 197 44.77 41.18 22.21
N LEU A 198 45.63 41.98 22.83
CA LEU A 198 46.11 43.24 22.26
C LEU A 198 47.59 43.08 21.94
N LEU A 199 47.97 43.26 20.67
CA LEU A 199 49.34 43.12 20.16
C LEU A 199 49.94 44.49 19.88
N ASN A 200 51.25 44.66 20.06
CA ASN A 200 51.96 45.84 19.56
C ASN A 200 52.33 45.71 18.07
N SER A 201 52.85 46.79 17.48
CA SER A 201 53.34 46.83 16.08
C SER A 201 54.46 45.83 15.73
N LYS A 202 55.00 45.08 16.71
CA LYS A 202 55.98 44.01 16.53
C LYS A 202 55.39 42.60 16.75
N GLY A 203 54.07 42.47 16.88
CA GLY A 203 53.37 41.19 17.09
C GLY A 203 53.52 40.62 18.50
N ARG A 204 53.92 41.44 19.49
CA ARG A 204 54.04 41.00 20.89
C ARG A 204 52.80 41.32 21.70
N ILE A 205 52.43 40.40 22.57
CA ILE A 205 51.28 40.47 23.47
C ILE A 205 51.48 41.59 24.50
N LEU A 206 50.58 42.57 24.49
CA LEU A 206 50.45 43.68 25.45
C LEU A 206 49.35 43.47 26.48
N PHE A 207 48.36 42.63 26.18
CA PHE A 207 47.24 42.28 27.05
C PHE A 207 46.62 40.95 26.62
N THR A 208 46.18 40.14 27.58
CA THR A 208 45.32 38.97 27.38
C THR A 208 44.21 38.97 28.41
N ASN A 209 42.95 38.80 27.99
CA ASN A 209 41.86 38.66 28.94
C ASN A 209 41.86 37.27 29.61
N ARG A 210 41.23 37.19 30.78
CA ARG A 210 41.11 35.96 31.57
C ARG A 210 40.50 34.79 30.81
N ARG A 211 39.58 35.07 29.88
CA ARG A 211 38.90 34.06 29.07
C ARG A 211 39.87 33.31 28.15
N LEU A 212 40.77 34.01 27.46
CA LEU A 212 41.78 33.36 26.63
C LEU A 212 42.79 32.57 27.47
N ASN A 213 43.22 33.13 28.60
CA ASN A 213 44.14 32.48 29.54
C ASN A 213 43.58 31.14 30.04
N GLN A 214 42.26 31.05 30.28
CA GLN A 214 41.57 29.80 30.59
C GLN A 214 41.56 28.81 29.40
N LEU A 215 41.22 29.28 28.20
CA LEU A 215 41.14 28.45 26.99
C LEU A 215 42.49 27.82 26.61
N LEU A 216 43.56 28.63 26.62
CA LEU A 216 44.93 28.18 26.35
C LEU A 216 45.59 27.49 27.56
N SER A 217 44.96 27.54 28.75
CA SER A 217 45.48 27.00 30.01
C SER A 217 46.89 27.53 30.39
N GLN A 218 47.14 28.82 30.13
CA GLN A 218 48.38 29.52 30.47
C GLN A 218 48.10 30.75 31.34
N GLU A 219 49.02 31.11 32.24
CA GLU A 219 48.88 32.34 33.03
C GLU A 219 49.20 33.58 32.19
N SER A 220 48.55 34.71 32.50
CA SER A 220 48.79 35.98 31.80
C SER A 220 50.28 36.39 31.85
N ALA A 221 50.95 36.16 32.98
CA ALA A 221 52.37 36.44 33.15
C ALA A 221 53.28 35.68 32.15
N ASP A 222 52.88 34.48 31.73
CA ASP A 222 53.64 33.67 30.77
C ASP A 222 53.37 34.07 29.31
N LEU A 223 52.23 34.68 29.01
CA LEU A 223 51.85 35.13 27.67
C LEU A 223 52.37 36.55 27.36
N MET A 224 52.39 37.42 28.37
CA MET A 224 52.74 38.83 28.22
C MET A 224 54.16 39.04 27.68
N GLY A 225 54.29 39.82 26.61
CA GLY A 225 55.57 40.16 25.98
C GLY A 225 56.16 39.11 25.03
N LYS A 226 55.63 37.87 24.96
CA LYS A 226 55.94 36.90 23.89
C LYS A 226 55.38 37.38 22.54
N LYS A 227 55.86 36.83 21.42
CA LYS A 227 55.15 36.98 20.13
C LYS A 227 53.99 35.99 20.13
N ILE A 228 52.87 36.37 19.52
CA ILE A 228 51.75 35.46 19.34
C ILE A 228 52.07 34.33 18.34
N ASP A 229 53.02 34.57 17.43
CA ASP A 229 53.59 33.59 16.48
C ASP A 229 54.40 32.48 17.18
N ASP A 230 54.85 32.68 18.43
CA ASP A 230 55.64 31.70 19.18
C ASP A 230 54.75 30.59 19.80
N LEU A 231 53.42 30.62 19.56
CA LEU A 231 52.45 29.62 19.97
C LEU A 231 52.15 28.67 18.80
N GLU A 232 51.92 27.39 19.08
CA GLU A 232 51.74 26.33 18.06
C GLU A 232 50.33 26.35 17.43
N TRP A 233 50.04 27.38 16.64
CA TRP A 233 48.82 27.48 15.85
C TRP A 233 48.86 26.57 14.61
N GLN A 234 47.75 25.90 14.33
CA GLN A 234 47.53 25.14 13.09
C GLN A 234 46.44 25.80 12.25
N MET A 235 46.70 26.06 10.97
CA MET A 235 45.73 26.60 10.01
C MET A 235 44.89 25.46 9.42
N ILE A 236 43.58 25.65 9.27
CA ILE A 236 42.75 24.75 8.45
C ILE A 236 42.80 25.21 6.98
N ALA A 237 43.08 24.27 6.08
CA ALA A 237 43.54 24.50 4.70
C ALA A 237 42.62 25.32 3.77
N ASP A 238 41.37 25.61 4.17
CA ASP A 238 40.42 26.42 3.39
C ASP A 238 40.45 27.93 3.72
N THR A 239 41.24 28.37 4.71
CA THR A 239 41.19 29.77 5.20
C THR A 239 42.46 30.61 4.98
N GLY A 240 43.43 30.10 4.22
CA GLY A 240 44.63 30.83 3.76
C GLY A 240 45.96 30.38 4.41
N ASP A 241 47.08 30.72 3.77
CA ASP A 241 48.43 30.26 4.15
C ASP A 241 49.15 31.16 5.18
N VAL A 242 48.53 32.24 5.65
CA VAL A 242 49.16 33.29 6.47
C VAL A 242 48.33 33.53 7.74
N LEU A 243 49.00 33.75 8.88
CA LEU A 243 48.34 34.00 10.16
C LEU A 243 47.57 35.34 10.14
N PRO A 244 46.43 35.47 10.85
CA PRO A 244 45.51 36.60 10.68
C PRO A 244 46.15 37.97 10.99
N TRP A 245 47.03 38.01 11.98
CA TRP A 245 47.77 39.21 12.38
C TRP A 245 49.02 39.49 11.54
N GLU A 246 49.52 38.51 10.78
CA GLU A 246 50.55 38.74 9.76
C GLU A 246 49.93 39.30 8.47
N GLU A 247 48.78 38.76 8.05
CA GLU A 247 48.00 39.27 6.92
C GLU A 247 47.52 40.71 7.19
N ALA A 248 46.91 40.97 8.36
CA ALA A 248 46.51 42.31 8.78
C ALA A 248 47.69 43.30 8.86
N LYS A 249 48.91 42.80 9.13
CA LYS A 249 50.12 43.62 9.20
C LYS A 249 50.75 43.91 7.82
N GLN A 250 50.57 43.01 6.85
CA GLN A 250 51.01 43.22 5.47
C GLN A 250 50.09 44.19 4.72
N ASN A 251 48.78 44.07 4.95
CA ASN A 251 47.74 44.80 4.21
C ASN A 251 47.24 46.07 4.92
N ASP A 252 47.52 46.24 6.22
CA ASP A 252 46.99 47.31 7.09
C ASP A 252 45.45 47.37 7.13
N ASP A 253 44.81 46.22 6.94
CA ASP A 253 43.35 46.03 6.91
C ASP A 253 42.92 44.94 7.90
N SER A 254 41.61 44.84 8.15
CA SER A 254 41.02 43.93 9.12
C SER A 254 40.81 42.54 8.49
N VAL A 255 41.25 41.50 9.19
CA VAL A 255 41.09 40.09 8.77
C VAL A 255 40.04 39.45 9.66
N MET A 256 39.05 38.77 9.07
CA MET A 256 37.89 38.20 9.76
C MET A 256 37.74 36.71 9.43
N ASP A 257 37.06 35.98 10.31
CA ASP A 257 36.59 34.59 10.17
C ASP A 257 37.70 33.59 9.80
N ARG A 258 38.93 33.81 10.29
CA ARG A 258 40.05 32.87 10.12
C ARG A 258 39.95 31.75 11.15
N ILE A 259 39.98 30.49 10.71
CA ILE A 259 39.85 29.34 11.61
C ILE A 259 41.25 28.85 12.01
N LEU A 260 41.60 29.05 13.28
CA LEU A 260 42.84 28.53 13.87
C LEU A 260 42.54 27.35 14.79
N GLN A 261 43.42 26.36 14.78
CA GLN A 261 43.45 25.30 15.78
C GLN A 261 44.66 25.44 16.70
N PHE A 262 44.51 24.97 17.94
CA PHE A 262 45.55 24.99 18.96
C PHE A 262 45.49 23.70 19.77
N ASP A 263 46.63 23.01 19.93
CA ASP A 263 46.72 21.84 20.80
C ASP A 263 46.91 22.29 22.27
N ASN A 264 45.86 22.13 23.07
CA ASN A 264 45.96 22.26 24.52
C ASN A 264 46.10 20.88 25.17
N ASN A 265 47.34 20.43 25.33
CA ASN A 265 47.73 19.21 26.06
C ASN A 265 47.04 17.92 25.57
N GLY A 266 46.91 17.75 24.25
CA GLY A 266 46.24 16.62 23.61
C GLY A 266 44.76 16.85 23.28
N ARG A 267 44.23 18.06 23.55
CA ARG A 267 42.91 18.48 23.09
C ARG A 267 43.04 19.62 22.09
N MET A 268 42.68 19.34 20.84
CA MET A 268 42.57 20.35 19.79
C MET A 268 41.36 21.27 20.08
N LEU A 269 41.65 22.56 20.26
CA LEU A 269 40.65 23.62 20.31
C LEU A 269 40.58 24.30 18.94
N THR A 270 39.38 24.69 18.50
CA THR A 270 39.16 25.40 17.23
C THR A 270 38.58 26.78 17.51
N PHE A 271 39.22 27.81 17.00
CA PHE A 271 38.87 29.22 17.20
C PHE A 271 38.50 29.90 15.88
N SER A 272 37.42 30.69 15.87
CA SER A 272 37.26 31.78 14.90
C SER A 272 38.07 32.98 15.37
N VAL A 273 38.91 33.52 14.50
CA VAL A 273 39.90 34.54 14.83
C VAL A 273 39.74 35.76 13.93
N ASN A 274 39.45 36.89 14.57
CA ASN A 274 39.35 38.20 13.94
C ASN A 274 40.51 39.08 14.39
N CYS A 275 41.16 39.78 13.46
CA CYS A 275 42.28 40.69 13.72
C CYS A 275 42.01 42.07 13.10
N THR A 276 41.96 43.10 13.94
CA THR A 276 41.68 44.49 13.55
C THR A 276 42.88 45.39 13.89
N PRO A 277 43.46 46.14 12.92
CA PRO A 277 44.52 47.10 13.20
C PRO A 277 44.04 48.27 14.07
N ILE A 278 44.85 48.66 15.05
CA ILE A 278 44.63 49.83 15.91
C ILE A 278 45.59 50.93 15.46
N ALA A 279 45.04 51.98 14.84
CA ALA A 279 45.74 53.09 14.17
C ALA A 279 47.11 53.47 14.79
N GLY A 280 48.19 52.90 14.25
CA GLY A 280 49.58 53.18 14.64
C GLY A 280 50.04 52.66 16.01
N GLN A 281 49.18 51.98 16.78
CA GLN A 281 49.50 51.49 18.14
C GLN A 281 49.65 49.97 18.22
N GLY A 282 48.94 49.19 17.39
CA GLY A 282 48.93 47.74 17.53
C GLY A 282 47.85 47.03 16.71
N TYR A 283 47.50 45.81 17.14
CA TYR A 283 46.41 45.00 16.57
C TYR A 283 45.55 44.44 17.70
N LEU A 284 44.23 44.43 17.54
CA LEU A 284 43.29 43.73 18.41
C LEU A 284 42.97 42.39 17.78
N VAL A 285 43.16 41.29 18.52
CA VAL A 285 42.80 39.94 18.05
C VAL A 285 41.76 39.35 19.00
N THR A 286 40.66 38.82 18.45
CA THR A 286 39.63 38.12 19.22
C THR A 286 39.55 36.66 18.81
N PHE A 287 39.41 35.76 19.79
CA PHE A 287 39.35 34.32 19.66
C PHE A 287 38.01 33.80 20.20
N GLU A 288 37.12 33.38 19.31
CA GLU A 288 35.85 32.75 19.67
C GLU A 288 36.00 31.23 19.59
N ASP A 289 35.75 30.53 20.70
CA ASP A 289 35.82 29.06 20.77
C ASP A 289 34.61 28.45 20.05
N ILE A 290 34.85 27.91 18.85
CA ILE A 290 33.86 27.27 17.99
C ILE A 290 34.00 25.74 17.98
N THR A 291 34.82 25.17 18.88
CA THR A 291 35.14 23.72 18.90
C THR A 291 33.87 22.86 18.93
N LEU A 292 32.93 23.18 19.83
CA LEU A 292 31.65 22.47 19.96
C LEU A 292 30.73 22.67 18.74
N ILE A 293 30.84 23.82 18.04
CA ILE A 293 30.02 24.12 16.86
C ILE A 293 30.48 23.28 15.67
N GLU A 294 31.79 23.19 15.42
CA GLU A 294 32.34 22.35 14.36
C GLU A 294 32.20 20.85 14.67
N GLU A 295 32.39 20.41 15.93
CA GLU A 295 32.10 19.03 16.36
C GLU A 295 30.62 18.66 16.07
N ASN A 296 29.68 19.52 16.45
CA ASN A 296 28.25 19.30 16.19
C ASN A 296 27.92 19.34 14.69
N LYS A 297 28.54 20.22 13.92
CA LYS A 297 28.34 20.35 12.46
C LYS A 297 28.82 19.09 11.73
N VAL A 298 29.98 18.54 12.11
CA VAL A 298 30.48 17.25 11.57
C VAL A 298 29.59 16.08 11.99
N ALA A 299 29.11 16.06 13.23
CA ALA A 299 28.18 15.03 13.70
C ALA A 299 26.82 15.10 12.97
N LEU A 300 26.28 16.31 12.78
CA LEU A 300 25.03 16.55 12.06
C LEU A 300 25.15 16.16 10.59
N ALA A 301 26.26 16.49 9.92
CA ALA A 301 26.52 16.08 8.55
C ALA A 301 26.53 14.55 8.42
N LYS A 302 27.28 13.83 9.28
CA LYS A 302 27.27 12.36 9.31
C LYS A 302 25.89 11.77 9.56
N ALA A 303 25.10 12.35 10.46
CA ALA A 303 23.74 11.89 10.76
C ALA A 303 22.78 12.14 9.59
N ARG A 304 22.86 13.30 8.93
CA ARG A 304 22.10 13.61 7.72
C ARG A 304 22.46 12.66 6.59
N ASP A 305 23.74 12.50 6.29
CA ASP A 305 24.21 11.66 5.19
C ASP A 305 23.81 10.19 5.41
N ALA A 306 23.82 9.70 6.66
CA ALA A 306 23.29 8.38 7.00
C ALA A 306 21.76 8.28 6.79
N ALA A 307 21.00 9.31 7.15
CA ALA A 307 19.54 9.35 6.94
C ALA A 307 19.15 9.48 5.46
N GLU A 308 19.87 10.28 4.68
CA GLU A 308 19.68 10.42 3.23
C GLU A 308 19.98 9.11 2.50
N ASN A 309 21.10 8.43 2.84
CA ASN A 309 21.43 7.11 2.29
C ASN A 309 20.36 6.05 2.63
N ALA A 310 19.85 6.03 3.88
CA ALA A 310 18.78 5.13 4.28
C ALA A 310 17.46 5.43 3.54
N ASN A 311 17.14 6.71 3.32
CA ASN A 311 15.94 7.10 2.61
C ASN A 311 16.02 6.80 1.10
N ALA A 312 17.20 6.95 0.50
CA ALA A 312 17.47 6.55 -0.89
C ALA A 312 17.31 5.03 -1.08
N ALA A 313 17.96 4.22 -0.23
CA ALA A 313 17.82 2.77 -0.25
C ALA A 313 16.35 2.32 -0.07
N LYS A 314 15.58 2.98 0.81
CA LYS A 314 14.14 2.73 0.99
C LYS A 314 13.30 3.15 -0.22
N SER A 315 13.72 4.16 -0.98
CA SER A 315 13.03 4.59 -2.20
C SER A 315 13.28 3.59 -3.36
N ASP A 316 14.53 3.16 -3.52
CA ASP A 316 14.93 2.14 -4.51
C ASP A 316 14.25 0.79 -4.21
N PHE A 317 14.15 0.42 -2.93
CA PHE A 317 13.35 -0.72 -2.45
C PHE A 317 11.91 -0.66 -2.97
N LEU A 318 11.19 0.43 -2.71
CA LEU A 318 9.77 0.57 -3.08
C LEU A 318 9.57 0.60 -4.60
N ALA A 319 10.50 1.20 -5.35
CA ALA A 319 10.47 1.23 -6.80
C ALA A 319 10.64 -0.19 -7.39
N ASN A 320 11.63 -0.94 -6.92
CA ASN A 320 11.87 -2.33 -7.36
C ASN A 320 10.69 -3.24 -7.00
N MET A 321 10.17 -3.15 -5.78
CA MET A 321 9.03 -3.99 -5.35
C MET A 321 7.76 -3.67 -6.14
N SER A 322 7.52 -2.40 -6.48
CA SER A 322 6.43 -1.99 -7.37
C SER A 322 6.54 -2.58 -8.78
N HIS A 323 7.75 -2.86 -9.27
CA HIS A 323 7.99 -3.47 -10.58
C HIS A 323 7.85 -5.00 -10.56
N GLU A 324 8.44 -5.64 -9.55
CA GLU A 324 8.41 -7.09 -9.36
C GLU A 324 7.01 -7.61 -8.98
N ILE A 325 6.17 -6.82 -8.30
CA ILE A 325 4.74 -7.15 -8.06
C ILE A 325 3.91 -6.99 -9.34
N ARG A 326 4.14 -5.91 -10.10
CA ARG A 326 3.31 -5.54 -11.26
C ARG A 326 3.43 -6.52 -12.42
N THR A 327 4.61 -7.07 -12.64
CA THR A 327 4.88 -7.98 -13.77
C THR A 327 4.05 -9.28 -13.71
N PRO A 328 4.10 -10.10 -12.63
CA PRO A 328 3.26 -11.29 -12.52
C PRO A 328 1.76 -10.95 -12.42
N LEU A 329 1.39 -9.84 -11.75
CA LEU A 329 0.00 -9.40 -11.65
C LEU A 329 -0.59 -9.06 -13.03
N ASN A 330 0.14 -8.34 -13.87
CA ASN A 330 -0.27 -8.04 -15.24
C ASN A 330 -0.37 -9.31 -16.12
N ALA A 331 0.48 -10.31 -15.88
CA ALA A 331 0.37 -11.61 -16.53
C ALA A 331 -0.91 -12.34 -16.11
N VAL A 332 -1.20 -12.44 -14.81
CA VAL A 332 -2.45 -13.01 -14.29
C VAL A 332 -3.65 -12.30 -14.93
N LEU A 333 -3.74 -10.98 -14.82
CA LEU A 333 -4.84 -10.19 -15.37
C LEU A 333 -4.97 -10.40 -16.88
N GLY A 334 -3.87 -10.30 -17.64
CA GLY A 334 -3.88 -10.49 -19.10
C GLY A 334 -4.37 -11.86 -19.54
N PHE A 335 -3.87 -12.95 -18.95
CA PHE A 335 -4.31 -14.30 -19.30
C PHE A 335 -5.74 -14.58 -18.83
N THR A 336 -6.17 -14.06 -17.67
CA THR A 336 -7.58 -14.15 -17.25
C THR A 336 -8.50 -13.38 -18.20
N ASP A 337 -8.08 -12.24 -18.75
CA ASP A 337 -8.86 -11.49 -19.72
C ASP A 337 -8.97 -12.18 -21.08
N VAL A 338 -7.90 -12.86 -21.53
CA VAL A 338 -7.92 -13.69 -22.74
C VAL A 338 -8.90 -14.86 -22.60
N LEU A 339 -8.88 -15.56 -21.45
CA LEU A 339 -9.82 -16.63 -21.13
C LEU A 339 -11.26 -16.10 -21.03
N ARG A 340 -11.49 -15.01 -20.28
CA ARG A 340 -12.81 -14.40 -20.05
C ARG A 340 -13.47 -13.90 -21.33
N ARG A 341 -12.69 -13.42 -22.30
CA ARG A 341 -13.18 -12.94 -23.61
C ARG A 341 -13.36 -14.05 -24.65
N GLY A 342 -13.11 -15.31 -24.29
CA GLY A 342 -13.20 -16.44 -25.23
C GLY A 342 -12.20 -16.37 -26.38
N LEU A 343 -11.07 -15.66 -26.20
CA LEU A 343 -10.06 -15.43 -27.25
C LEU A 343 -9.10 -16.63 -27.45
N VAL A 344 -9.46 -17.79 -26.93
CA VAL A 344 -8.64 -19.00 -26.93
C VAL A 344 -9.16 -19.98 -27.98
N SER A 345 -8.27 -20.49 -28.82
CA SER A 345 -8.63 -21.30 -29.99
C SER A 345 -8.71 -22.80 -29.72
N SER A 346 -8.21 -23.28 -28.57
CA SER A 346 -8.18 -24.71 -28.22
C SER A 346 -8.17 -24.95 -26.71
N GLY A 347 -8.62 -26.14 -26.28
CA GLY A 347 -8.61 -26.53 -24.86
C GLY A 347 -7.20 -26.60 -24.26
N ASP A 348 -6.22 -27.05 -25.04
CA ASP A 348 -4.82 -27.11 -24.59
C ASP A 348 -4.24 -25.70 -24.36
N GLU A 349 -4.54 -24.75 -25.24
CA GLU A 349 -4.17 -23.35 -25.08
C GLU A 349 -4.81 -22.72 -23.83
N ALA A 350 -6.06 -23.09 -23.50
CA ALA A 350 -6.71 -22.63 -22.27
C ALA A 350 -6.02 -23.17 -21.01
N VAL A 351 -5.58 -24.44 -21.04
CA VAL A 351 -4.79 -25.06 -19.96
C VAL A 351 -3.43 -24.39 -19.82
N ASP A 352 -2.74 -24.04 -20.90
CA ASP A 352 -1.48 -23.28 -20.85
C ASP A 352 -1.67 -21.88 -20.23
N HIS A 353 -2.76 -21.18 -20.56
CA HIS A 353 -3.10 -19.89 -19.95
C HIS A 353 -3.38 -20.02 -18.45
N LEU A 354 -4.14 -21.03 -18.03
CA LEU A 354 -4.39 -21.35 -16.61
C LEU A 354 -3.11 -21.72 -15.86
N ASN A 355 -2.23 -22.52 -16.47
CA ASN A 355 -0.92 -22.85 -15.91
C ASN A 355 -0.03 -21.60 -15.74
N MET A 356 -0.09 -20.66 -16.68
CA MET A 356 0.66 -19.41 -16.60
C MET A 356 0.10 -18.46 -15.53
N ILE A 357 -1.22 -18.41 -15.36
CA ILE A 357 -1.89 -17.71 -14.23
C ILE A 357 -1.42 -18.32 -12.91
N HIS A 358 -1.49 -19.64 -12.76
CA HIS A 358 -1.10 -20.34 -11.54
C HIS A 358 0.37 -20.10 -11.18
N ARG A 359 1.29 -20.22 -12.15
CA ARG A 359 2.72 -19.93 -11.96
C ARG A 359 2.97 -18.47 -11.57
N SER A 360 2.26 -17.54 -12.19
CA SER A 360 2.40 -16.10 -11.90
C SER A 360 1.85 -15.73 -10.52
N GLY A 361 0.72 -16.31 -10.12
CA GLY A 361 0.14 -16.16 -8.78
C GLY A 361 1.01 -16.77 -7.68
N ALA A 362 1.54 -17.97 -7.89
CA ALA A 362 2.47 -18.63 -6.97
C ALA A 362 3.75 -17.81 -6.76
N HIS A 363 4.32 -17.27 -7.84
CA HIS A 363 5.50 -16.39 -7.74
C HIS A 363 5.20 -15.06 -7.02
N LEU A 364 4.03 -14.47 -7.25
CA LEU A 364 3.60 -13.27 -6.53
C LEU A 364 3.43 -13.53 -5.02
N LEU A 365 2.89 -14.70 -4.65
CA LEU A 365 2.73 -15.10 -3.24
C LEU A 365 4.10 -15.33 -2.56
N GLU A 366 5.03 -16.00 -3.24
CA GLU A 366 6.43 -16.15 -2.79
C GLU A 366 7.08 -14.78 -2.54
N LEU A 367 6.93 -13.85 -3.48
CA LEU A 367 7.46 -12.49 -3.38
C LEU A 367 6.83 -11.67 -2.24
N ILE A 368 5.52 -11.78 -2.01
CA ILE A 368 4.84 -11.13 -0.89
C ILE A 368 5.34 -11.70 0.44
N ASN A 369 5.52 -13.02 0.54
CA ASN A 369 6.05 -13.66 1.74
C ASN A 369 7.50 -13.25 2.03
N ASP A 370 8.37 -13.17 1.01
CA ASP A 370 9.73 -12.62 1.12
C ASP A 370 9.71 -11.19 1.72
N ILE A 371 8.83 -10.31 1.22
CA ILE A 371 8.69 -8.94 1.72
C ILE A 371 8.22 -8.92 3.17
N LEU A 372 7.24 -9.75 3.53
CA LEU A 372 6.69 -9.82 4.88
C LEU A 372 7.72 -10.35 5.89
N ASP A 373 8.51 -11.37 5.51
CA ASP A 373 9.60 -11.87 6.36
C ASP A 373 10.70 -10.81 6.52
N LEU A 374 11.11 -10.11 5.45
CA LEU A 374 12.06 -9.01 5.56
C LEU A 374 11.55 -7.89 6.49
N SER A 375 10.28 -7.50 6.37
CA SER A 375 9.66 -6.48 7.22
C SER A 375 9.60 -6.89 8.70
N LYS A 376 9.29 -8.17 8.99
CA LYS A 376 9.38 -8.74 10.35
C LYS A 376 10.80 -8.71 10.90
N ILE A 377 11.81 -8.93 10.06
CA ILE A 377 13.22 -8.87 10.46
C ILE A 377 13.67 -7.42 10.74
N GLU A 378 13.41 -6.49 9.83
CA GLU A 378 13.84 -5.08 9.98
C GLU A 378 13.18 -4.38 11.17
N SER A 379 11.92 -4.72 11.46
CA SER A 379 11.21 -4.21 12.63
C SER A 379 11.65 -4.88 13.96
N GLY A 380 12.54 -5.88 13.92
CA GLY A 380 12.96 -6.64 15.11
C GLY A 380 11.87 -7.55 15.70
N HIS A 381 10.78 -7.80 14.95
CA HIS A 381 9.65 -8.64 15.38
C HIS A 381 9.79 -10.11 14.95
N LEU A 382 10.90 -10.51 14.33
CA LEU A 382 11.19 -11.92 14.07
C LEU A 382 11.42 -12.66 15.40
N GLN A 383 10.43 -13.42 15.83
CA GLN A 383 10.55 -14.40 16.91
C GLN A 383 10.99 -15.73 16.29
N THR A 384 12.16 -16.23 16.68
CA THR A 384 12.63 -17.58 16.35
C THR A 384 12.26 -18.55 17.47
N GLU A 385 11.64 -19.67 17.15
CA GLU A 385 11.39 -20.72 18.15
C GLU A 385 12.63 -21.59 18.32
N THR A 386 13.03 -21.89 19.57
CA THR A 386 14.14 -22.81 19.85
C THR A 386 13.58 -24.13 20.36
N ILE A 387 13.40 -25.09 19.46
CA ILE A 387 12.71 -26.36 19.74
C ILE A 387 13.52 -27.57 19.26
N ASP A 388 13.25 -28.74 19.84
CA ASP A 388 13.96 -29.97 19.51
C ASP A 388 13.57 -30.43 18.09
N THR A 389 14.55 -30.43 17.19
CA THR A 389 14.37 -30.48 15.73
C THR A 389 15.24 -31.58 15.12
N SER A 390 14.63 -32.53 14.42
CA SER A 390 15.33 -33.54 13.62
C SER A 390 15.91 -32.92 12.35
N LEU A 391 17.24 -32.77 12.29
CA LEU A 391 17.91 -32.15 11.14
C LEU A 391 17.91 -33.06 9.91
N ASP A 392 18.05 -34.37 10.12
CA ASP A 392 18.03 -35.39 9.08
C ASP A 392 16.68 -35.45 8.36
N ASP A 393 15.57 -35.33 9.11
CA ASP A 393 14.23 -35.21 8.53
C ASP A 393 14.12 -33.97 7.63
N ILE A 394 14.47 -32.78 8.12
CA ILE A 394 14.41 -31.54 7.33
C ILE A 394 15.25 -31.64 6.04
N VAL A 395 16.49 -32.12 6.13
CA VAL A 395 17.38 -32.25 4.97
C VAL A 395 16.84 -33.28 3.96
N THR A 396 16.31 -34.41 4.44
CA THR A 396 15.76 -35.47 3.61
C THR A 396 14.48 -35.03 2.91
N ASP A 397 13.57 -34.37 3.63
CA ASP A 397 12.33 -33.83 3.07
C ASP A 397 12.61 -32.81 1.97
N VAL A 398 13.45 -31.80 2.24
CA VAL A 398 13.80 -30.76 1.26
C VAL A 398 14.46 -31.37 0.03
N ALA A 399 15.33 -32.37 0.21
CA ALA A 399 15.91 -33.11 -0.91
C ALA A 399 14.84 -33.86 -1.72
N ASN A 400 13.87 -34.53 -1.08
CA ASN A 400 12.77 -35.22 -1.77
C ASN A 400 11.87 -34.23 -2.53
N THR A 401 11.46 -33.11 -1.92
CA THR A 401 10.63 -32.08 -2.56
C THR A 401 11.31 -31.47 -3.78
N LEU A 402 12.60 -31.12 -3.67
CA LEU A 402 13.34 -30.50 -4.78
C LEU A 402 13.88 -31.50 -5.80
N LYS A 403 13.78 -32.81 -5.55
CA LYS A 403 14.21 -33.86 -6.47
C LYS A 403 13.49 -33.80 -7.80
N VAL A 404 12.18 -33.56 -7.81
CA VAL A 404 11.39 -33.43 -9.06
C VAL A 404 11.97 -32.31 -9.94
N LYS A 405 12.24 -31.13 -9.36
CA LYS A 405 12.88 -30.00 -10.05
C LYS A 405 14.31 -30.29 -10.53
N ALA A 406 15.07 -31.11 -9.81
CA ALA A 406 16.40 -31.53 -10.20
C ALA A 406 16.36 -32.55 -11.36
N ASP A 407 15.46 -33.53 -11.29
CA ASP A 407 15.26 -34.56 -12.31
C ASP A 407 14.73 -33.95 -13.63
N GLU A 408 13.81 -32.97 -13.56
CA GLU A 408 13.38 -32.15 -14.72
C GLU A 408 14.55 -31.47 -15.45
N GLN A 409 15.57 -31.02 -14.69
CA GLN A 409 16.78 -30.39 -15.21
C GLN A 409 17.93 -31.38 -15.45
N ASN A 410 17.69 -32.70 -15.28
CA ASN A 410 18.68 -33.77 -15.41
C ASN A 410 19.92 -33.60 -14.49
N LEU A 411 19.72 -33.02 -13.30
CA LEU A 411 20.76 -32.80 -12.29
C LEU A 411 20.72 -33.89 -11.21
N ALA A 412 21.90 -34.41 -10.83
CA ALA A 412 21.97 -35.36 -9.73
C ALA A 412 21.94 -34.62 -8.37
N LEU A 413 20.80 -34.69 -7.65
CA LEU A 413 20.67 -34.23 -6.27
C LEU A 413 21.08 -35.33 -5.28
N LYS A 414 21.96 -35.00 -4.32
CA LYS A 414 22.50 -35.94 -3.32
C LYS A 414 22.46 -35.38 -1.91
N VAL A 415 22.32 -36.27 -0.92
CA VAL A 415 22.47 -35.97 0.51
C VAL A 415 23.61 -36.82 1.07
N ASP A 416 24.49 -36.22 1.86
CA ASP A 416 25.65 -36.84 2.49
C ASP A 416 25.78 -36.38 3.96
N PHE A 417 26.03 -37.32 4.87
CA PHE A 417 26.23 -37.06 6.30
C PHE A 417 27.66 -37.47 6.67
N ARG A 418 28.59 -36.51 6.73
CA ARG A 418 30.03 -36.81 6.85
C ARG A 418 30.50 -37.24 8.23
N THR A 419 29.74 -36.90 9.26
CA THR A 419 30.02 -37.26 10.65
C THR A 419 28.75 -37.77 11.30
N ALA A 420 28.88 -38.45 12.43
CA ALA A 420 27.72 -38.61 13.31
C ALA A 420 27.20 -37.22 13.70
N ILE A 421 25.88 -37.05 13.65
CA ILE A 421 25.17 -35.83 14.05
C ILE A 421 24.21 -36.15 15.19
N PRO A 422 23.90 -35.18 16.08
CA PRO A 422 22.86 -35.36 17.06
C PRO A 422 21.51 -35.57 16.34
N ARG A 423 20.70 -36.49 16.86
CA ARG A 423 19.38 -36.80 16.29
C ARG A 423 18.43 -35.61 16.35
N THR A 424 18.54 -34.80 17.40
CA THR A 424 17.77 -33.56 17.57
C THR A 424 18.69 -32.40 17.92
N ILE A 425 18.57 -31.30 17.17
CA ILE A 425 19.21 -30.01 17.48
C ILE A 425 18.17 -29.06 18.07
N GLN A 426 18.60 -28.05 18.84
CA GLN A 426 17.70 -26.97 19.27
C GLN A 426 17.76 -25.85 18.23
N SER A 427 16.68 -25.67 17.47
CA SER A 427 16.59 -24.71 16.36
C SER A 427 15.13 -24.43 16.02
N ASP A 428 14.89 -23.55 15.05
CA ASP A 428 13.58 -23.30 14.45
C ASP A 428 13.45 -24.18 13.20
N PRO A 429 12.61 -25.23 13.18
CA PRO A 429 12.54 -26.15 12.04
C PRO A 429 11.99 -25.48 10.78
N THR A 430 11.07 -24.52 10.94
CA THR A 430 10.43 -23.83 9.82
C THR A 430 11.41 -22.89 9.14
N ARG A 431 12.13 -22.08 9.92
CA ARG A 431 13.15 -21.17 9.39
C ARG A 431 14.38 -21.90 8.88
N LEU A 432 14.78 -23.01 9.49
CA LEU A 432 15.85 -23.85 8.98
C LEU A 432 15.47 -24.53 7.64
N ARG A 433 14.25 -25.08 7.55
CA ARG A 433 13.70 -25.62 6.30
C ARG A 433 13.63 -24.55 5.21
N GLN A 434 13.23 -23.33 5.53
CA GLN A 434 13.20 -22.19 4.61
C GLN A 434 14.60 -21.87 4.07
N VAL A 435 15.61 -21.74 4.95
CA VAL A 435 17.01 -21.47 4.56
C VAL A 435 17.54 -22.58 3.63
N ILE A 436 17.40 -23.85 4.00
CA ILE A 436 17.92 -24.98 3.20
C ILE A 436 17.19 -25.06 1.85
N THR A 437 15.86 -24.93 1.82
CA THR A 437 15.07 -24.95 0.58
C THR A 437 15.50 -23.85 -0.39
N ASN A 438 15.73 -22.63 0.12
CA ASN A 438 16.13 -21.50 -0.72
C ASN A 438 17.55 -21.69 -1.29
N LEU A 439 18.49 -22.20 -0.48
CA LEU A 439 19.86 -22.49 -0.93
C LEU A 439 19.91 -23.63 -1.97
N VAL A 440 19.19 -24.74 -1.75
CA VAL A 440 19.14 -25.87 -2.69
C VAL A 440 18.38 -25.50 -3.97
N GLY A 441 17.31 -24.72 -3.86
CA GLY A 441 16.58 -24.17 -5.01
C GLY A 441 17.46 -23.28 -5.89
N ASN A 442 18.29 -22.42 -5.30
CA ASN A 442 19.28 -21.63 -6.01
C ASN A 442 20.38 -22.51 -6.64
N ALA A 443 20.89 -23.51 -5.92
CA ALA A 443 21.89 -24.44 -6.45
C ALA A 443 21.41 -25.19 -7.71
N ILE A 444 20.15 -25.65 -7.72
CA ILE A 444 19.51 -26.24 -8.90
C ILE A 444 19.39 -25.20 -10.02
N LYS A 445 18.84 -24.01 -9.72
CA LYS A 445 18.60 -22.93 -10.68
C LYS A 445 19.85 -22.44 -11.42
N PHE A 446 21.02 -22.47 -10.79
CA PHE A 446 22.29 -21.98 -11.35
C PHE A 446 23.24 -23.07 -11.86
N THR A 447 22.78 -24.33 -11.91
CA THR A 447 23.55 -25.46 -12.45
C THR A 447 22.89 -25.99 -13.73
N GLU A 448 23.45 -25.72 -14.91
CA GLU A 448 22.89 -26.23 -16.17
C GLU A 448 23.16 -27.73 -16.40
N SER A 449 24.25 -28.27 -15.82
CA SER A 449 24.56 -29.70 -15.87
C SER A 449 25.52 -30.07 -14.74
N GLY A 450 25.38 -31.28 -14.20
CA GLY A 450 26.23 -31.79 -13.10
C GLY A 450 25.43 -32.26 -11.90
N SER A 451 25.76 -31.76 -10.70
CA SER A 451 25.16 -32.25 -9.46
C SER A 451 25.06 -31.18 -8.37
N VAL A 452 24.02 -31.28 -7.55
CA VAL A 452 23.86 -30.53 -6.30
C VAL A 452 23.98 -31.52 -5.13
N SER A 453 24.75 -31.19 -4.10
CA SER A 453 24.97 -32.06 -2.93
C SER A 453 24.74 -31.29 -1.63
N ILE A 454 23.90 -31.82 -0.74
CA ILE A 454 23.71 -31.31 0.61
C ILE A 454 24.59 -32.15 1.54
N VAL A 455 25.56 -31.51 2.19
CA VAL A 455 26.58 -32.17 3.02
C VAL A 455 26.46 -31.69 4.46
N THR A 456 26.06 -32.57 5.36
CA THR A 456 25.86 -32.25 6.79
C THR A 456 27.03 -32.79 7.63
N SER A 457 27.50 -32.01 8.60
CA SER A 457 28.58 -32.39 9.52
C SER A 457 28.49 -31.68 10.88
N LEU A 458 29.06 -32.29 11.91
CA LEU A 458 29.20 -31.73 13.25
C LEU A 458 30.66 -31.33 13.49
N LEU A 459 30.86 -30.08 13.92
CA LEU A 459 32.14 -29.49 14.26
C LEU A 459 32.24 -29.22 15.75
N LYS A 460 33.48 -29.20 16.26
CA LYS A 460 33.80 -28.85 17.65
C LYS A 460 34.65 -27.60 17.63
N THR A 461 34.06 -26.47 17.98
CA THR A 461 34.77 -25.19 18.03
C THR A 461 35.26 -24.94 19.45
N PRO A 462 36.57 -24.68 19.68
CA PRO A 462 37.07 -24.40 21.02
C PRO A 462 36.45 -23.12 21.55
N SER A 463 35.80 -23.20 22.71
CA SER A 463 35.07 -22.09 23.32
C SER A 463 35.84 -21.48 24.50
N ASN A 464 35.48 -20.23 24.84
CA ASN A 464 35.98 -19.54 26.05
C ASN A 464 35.27 -19.99 27.34
N SER A 465 34.31 -20.92 27.24
CA SER A 465 33.58 -21.49 28.38
C SER A 465 34.42 -22.54 29.13
N LEU A 466 34.12 -22.74 30.42
CA LEU A 466 34.89 -23.60 31.35
C LEU A 466 34.93 -25.10 30.97
N GLU A 467 34.12 -25.55 30.01
CA GLU A 467 34.06 -26.96 29.55
C GLU A 467 34.49 -27.16 28.08
N GLY A 468 34.98 -26.10 27.41
CA GLY A 468 36.01 -26.20 26.37
C GLY A 468 35.57 -26.31 24.90
N TYR A 469 34.35 -26.72 24.57
CA TYR A 469 33.88 -26.75 23.17
C TYR A 469 32.38 -26.47 23.04
N ASP A 470 32.02 -25.55 22.13
CA ASP A 470 30.64 -25.41 21.66
C ASP A 470 30.48 -26.21 20.35
N PRO A 471 29.54 -27.17 20.27
CA PRO A 471 29.31 -27.93 19.05
C PRO A 471 28.55 -27.08 18.03
N ILE A 472 29.03 -27.07 16.79
CA ILE A 472 28.41 -26.35 15.68
C ILE A 472 28.02 -27.36 14.62
N VAL A 473 26.76 -27.35 14.19
CA VAL A 473 26.33 -28.14 13.03
C VAL A 473 26.49 -27.30 11.77
N ARG A 474 27.13 -27.89 10.77
CA ARG A 474 27.39 -27.29 9.46
C ARG A 474 26.62 -28.04 8.38
N VAL A 475 25.86 -27.30 7.58
CA VAL A 475 25.23 -27.77 6.34
C VAL A 475 25.86 -27.02 5.17
N ASP A 476 26.64 -27.72 4.35
CA ASP A 476 27.25 -27.22 3.12
C ASP A 476 26.38 -27.64 1.92
N ILE A 477 25.78 -26.69 1.22
CA ILE A 477 25.07 -26.89 -0.06
C ILE A 477 26.09 -26.61 -1.18
N ILE A 478 26.45 -27.65 -1.92
CA ILE A 478 27.50 -27.63 -2.95
C ILE A 478 26.86 -27.79 -4.32
N ASP A 479 27.10 -26.83 -5.23
CA ASP A 479 26.70 -26.89 -6.63
C ASP A 479 27.93 -26.99 -7.56
N THR A 480 27.70 -27.50 -8.78
CA THR A 480 28.70 -27.51 -9.86
C THR A 480 28.32 -26.53 -10.97
N GLY A 481 27.72 -25.40 -10.59
CA GLY A 481 27.13 -24.42 -11.50
C GLY A 481 28.13 -23.40 -12.04
N ILE A 482 27.61 -22.25 -12.49
CA ILE A 482 28.41 -21.19 -13.12
C ILE A 482 29.46 -20.55 -12.20
N GLY A 483 29.29 -20.64 -10.88
CA GLY A 483 30.12 -19.95 -9.89
C GLY A 483 30.00 -18.41 -9.93
N MET A 484 30.73 -17.73 -9.06
CA MET A 484 30.64 -16.27 -8.86
C MET A 484 32.02 -15.62 -8.71
N THR A 485 32.17 -14.40 -9.23
CA THR A 485 33.36 -13.56 -9.00
C THR A 485 33.46 -13.11 -7.54
N PRO A 486 34.66 -12.70 -7.05
CA PRO A 486 34.80 -12.18 -5.68
C PRO A 486 33.91 -10.95 -5.39
N ASP A 487 33.74 -10.07 -6.38
CA ASP A 487 32.88 -8.88 -6.26
C ASP A 487 31.39 -9.24 -6.16
N GLN A 488 30.95 -10.29 -6.87
CA GLN A 488 29.59 -10.84 -6.72
C GLN A 488 29.41 -11.51 -5.36
N GLN A 489 30.38 -12.32 -4.90
CA GLN A 489 30.32 -13.00 -3.58
C GLN A 489 30.20 -12.02 -2.41
N ALA A 490 30.83 -10.84 -2.51
CA ALA A 490 30.72 -9.79 -1.50
C ALA A 490 29.29 -9.20 -1.40
N LYS A 491 28.57 -9.10 -2.52
CA LYS A 491 27.28 -8.40 -2.63
C LYS A 491 26.05 -9.30 -2.75
N ILE A 492 26.21 -10.61 -2.94
CA ILE A 492 25.10 -11.55 -3.19
C ILE A 492 24.10 -11.69 -2.03
N PHE A 493 24.44 -11.16 -0.86
CA PHE A 493 23.59 -11.12 0.34
C PHE A 493 23.03 -9.73 0.65
N ASP A 494 23.38 -8.71 -0.15
CA ASP A 494 22.73 -7.41 -0.10
C ASP A 494 21.34 -7.55 -0.73
N SER A 495 20.30 -7.03 -0.07
CA SER A 495 18.94 -7.12 -0.58
C SER A 495 18.82 -6.51 -1.98
N PHE A 496 18.13 -7.21 -2.89
CA PHE A 496 17.91 -6.82 -4.29
C PHE A 496 19.12 -6.85 -5.22
N VAL A 497 20.29 -7.31 -4.75
CA VAL A 497 21.44 -7.50 -5.64
C VAL A 497 21.29 -8.79 -6.44
N GLN A 498 21.03 -8.65 -7.74
CA GLN A 498 21.08 -9.73 -8.72
C GLN A 498 22.45 -9.75 -9.40
N ALA A 499 23.04 -10.94 -9.56
CA ALA A 499 24.43 -11.09 -9.99
C ALA A 499 24.71 -10.68 -11.46
N ASP A 500 23.71 -10.74 -12.34
CA ASP A 500 23.84 -10.38 -13.76
C ASP A 500 22.48 -10.03 -14.43
N SER A 501 22.46 -9.00 -15.27
CA SER A 501 21.27 -8.56 -16.04
C SER A 501 21.06 -9.31 -17.37
N SER A 502 21.94 -10.28 -17.67
CA SER A 502 21.94 -11.05 -18.93
C SER A 502 21.32 -12.45 -18.78
N THR A 503 21.60 -13.15 -17.69
CA THR A 503 21.07 -14.49 -17.34
C THR A 503 19.68 -14.45 -16.72
N THR A 504 19.31 -13.34 -16.08
CA THR A 504 18.03 -13.09 -15.40
C THR A 504 16.80 -13.23 -16.31
N ARG A 505 16.95 -13.06 -17.63
CA ARG A 505 15.83 -13.22 -18.60
C ARG A 505 15.35 -14.66 -18.82
N LYS A 506 16.08 -15.68 -18.31
CA LYS A 506 15.62 -17.09 -18.28
C LYS A 506 15.12 -17.55 -16.91
N PHE A 507 15.64 -16.97 -15.83
CA PHE A 507 15.46 -17.51 -14.47
C PHE A 507 15.24 -16.37 -13.45
N GLY A 508 14.04 -15.75 -13.49
CA GLY A 508 13.66 -14.66 -12.59
C GLY A 508 13.77 -15.01 -11.10
N GLY A 509 13.92 -14.00 -10.23
CA GLY A 509 14.00 -14.20 -8.79
C GLY A 509 14.18 -12.88 -8.02
N THR A 510 13.59 -12.81 -6.83
CA THR A 510 13.35 -11.59 -6.06
C THR A 510 14.60 -10.81 -5.63
N GLY A 511 15.77 -11.45 -5.60
CA GLY A 511 16.98 -10.88 -5.00
C GLY A 511 16.90 -10.75 -3.47
N LEU A 512 15.87 -11.34 -2.84
CA LEU A 512 15.64 -11.30 -1.39
C LEU A 512 16.01 -12.61 -0.69
N GLY A 513 15.80 -13.76 -1.34
CA GLY A 513 15.96 -15.07 -0.71
C GLY A 513 17.29 -15.30 0.01
N LEU A 514 18.41 -14.82 -0.52
CA LEU A 514 19.74 -14.96 0.12
C LEU A 514 19.97 -13.98 1.28
N SER A 515 19.47 -12.75 1.21
CA SER A 515 19.58 -11.78 2.31
C SER A 515 18.68 -12.18 3.48
N ILE A 516 17.47 -12.68 3.19
CA ILE A 516 16.57 -13.29 4.18
C ILE A 516 17.23 -14.54 4.78
N SER A 517 17.77 -15.45 3.95
CA SER A 517 18.41 -16.69 4.45
C SER A 517 19.57 -16.41 5.40
N ARG A 518 20.39 -15.37 5.12
CA ARG A 518 21.45 -14.93 6.04
C ARG A 518 20.87 -14.44 7.37
N ARG A 519 19.91 -13.53 7.32
CA ARG A 519 19.29 -12.95 8.51
C ARG A 519 18.55 -13.98 9.37
N LEU A 520 17.93 -14.99 8.76
CA LEU A 520 17.34 -16.13 9.48
C LEU A 520 18.41 -17.00 10.16
N ALA A 521 19.53 -17.29 9.49
CA ALA A 521 20.65 -18.02 10.10
C ALA A 521 21.27 -17.24 11.28
N GLU A 522 21.44 -15.93 11.15
CA GLU A 522 21.91 -15.04 12.21
C GLU A 522 20.92 -14.97 13.38
N ALA A 523 19.61 -14.92 13.12
CA ALA A 523 18.56 -14.92 14.15
C ALA A 523 18.50 -16.24 14.94
N MET A 524 18.86 -17.37 14.31
CA MET A 524 19.06 -18.66 14.99
C MET A 524 20.42 -18.76 15.72
N GLY A 525 21.17 -17.66 15.84
CA GLY A 525 22.49 -17.60 16.50
C GLY A 525 23.65 -18.18 15.67
N GLY A 526 23.40 -18.48 14.39
CA GLY A 526 24.35 -19.06 13.45
C GLY A 526 24.94 -18.06 12.45
N SER A 527 25.43 -18.58 11.33
CA SER A 527 25.92 -17.77 10.20
C SER A 527 25.69 -18.45 8.85
N LEU A 528 25.61 -17.63 7.78
CA LEU A 528 25.56 -18.08 6.39
C LEU A 528 26.68 -17.43 5.59
N THR A 529 27.58 -18.27 5.06
CA THR A 529 28.74 -17.88 4.26
C THR A 529 28.71 -18.53 2.87
N VAL A 530 29.48 -18.00 1.92
CA VAL A 530 29.63 -18.57 0.58
C VAL A 530 31.10 -18.63 0.18
N HIS A 531 31.47 -19.68 -0.54
CA HIS A 531 32.70 -19.77 -1.31
C HIS A 531 32.34 -20.21 -2.72
N SER A 532 32.88 -19.56 -3.74
CA SER A 532 32.54 -19.86 -5.14
C SER A 532 33.73 -19.59 -6.06
N GLU A 533 33.85 -20.38 -7.13
CA GLU A 533 34.84 -20.20 -8.18
C GLU A 533 34.16 -20.29 -9.56
N VAL A 534 34.38 -19.28 -10.40
CA VAL A 534 33.74 -19.16 -11.73
C VAL A 534 34.08 -20.36 -12.61
N GLY A 535 33.04 -21.07 -13.09
CA GLY A 535 33.15 -22.27 -13.91
C GLY A 535 33.42 -23.57 -13.13
N ILE A 536 33.45 -23.53 -11.79
CA ILE A 536 33.60 -24.72 -10.92
C ILE A 536 32.34 -24.95 -10.08
N GLY A 537 31.70 -23.86 -9.61
CA GLY A 537 30.46 -23.90 -8.83
C GLY A 537 30.58 -23.12 -7.52
N SER A 538 29.58 -23.27 -6.65
CA SER A 538 29.53 -22.61 -5.34
C SER A 538 29.31 -23.59 -4.19
N THR A 539 29.63 -23.12 -2.99
CA THR A 539 29.35 -23.78 -1.72
C THR A 539 28.78 -22.76 -0.76
N PHE A 540 27.49 -22.88 -0.47
CA PHE A 540 26.81 -22.12 0.56
C PHE A 540 26.86 -22.90 1.87
N ARG A 541 27.32 -22.24 2.94
CA ARG A 541 27.60 -22.87 4.23
C ARG A 541 26.75 -22.23 5.31
N VAL A 542 25.82 -23.02 5.85
CA VAL A 542 25.06 -22.69 7.06
C VAL A 542 25.78 -23.30 8.26
N GLU A 543 26.05 -22.51 9.29
CA GLU A 543 26.62 -22.97 10.57
C GLU A 543 25.69 -22.56 11.70
N LEU A 544 25.24 -23.51 12.53
CA LEU A 544 24.31 -23.30 13.63
C LEU A 544 24.92 -23.79 14.95
N PRO A 545 24.87 -23.01 16.04
CA PRO A 545 25.25 -23.49 17.36
C PRO A 545 24.29 -24.59 17.79
N THR A 546 24.79 -25.57 18.55
CA THR A 546 23.99 -26.67 19.08
C THR A 546 24.25 -26.80 20.58
N SER A 547 23.25 -27.25 21.34
CA SER A 547 23.42 -27.45 22.77
C SER A 547 24.29 -28.68 23.06
N ILE A 548 25.06 -28.67 24.15
CA ILE A 548 25.78 -29.87 24.62
C ILE A 548 24.79 -30.99 25.00
N ALA A 549 23.56 -30.64 25.43
CA ALA A 549 22.50 -31.60 25.75
C ALA A 549 22.03 -32.40 24.52
N SER A 550 22.04 -31.81 23.32
CA SER A 550 21.70 -32.47 22.05
C SER A 550 22.67 -33.60 21.68
N LEU A 551 23.89 -33.63 22.23
CA LEU A 551 24.91 -34.64 21.92
C LEU A 551 24.66 -36.02 22.58
N GLN A 552 23.52 -36.22 23.25
CA GLN A 552 23.21 -37.47 23.97
C GLN A 552 22.79 -38.63 23.05
N ASP A 553 22.12 -38.35 21.94
CA ASP A 553 21.71 -39.35 20.94
C ASP A 553 22.34 -38.99 19.58
N MET A 554 23.38 -39.73 19.18
CA MET A 554 24.22 -39.43 18.01
C MET A 554 24.02 -40.51 16.95
N VAL A 555 23.39 -40.16 15.83
CA VAL A 555 23.10 -41.11 14.75
C VAL A 555 24.30 -41.25 13.82
N SER A 556 24.61 -42.48 13.40
CA SER A 556 25.72 -42.74 12.48
C SER A 556 25.36 -42.40 11.02
N PRO A 557 26.33 -41.99 10.18
CA PRO A 557 26.11 -41.78 8.74
C PRO A 557 25.46 -42.95 8.00
N GLU A 558 25.84 -44.19 8.36
CA GLU A 558 25.32 -45.41 7.72
C GLU A 558 23.84 -45.66 8.03
N GLU A 559 23.41 -45.29 9.24
CA GLU A 559 22.03 -45.44 9.69
C GLU A 559 21.12 -44.34 9.10
N LEU A 560 21.59 -43.10 9.04
CA LEU A 560 20.92 -41.98 8.37
C LEU A 560 20.71 -42.25 6.87
N ALA A 561 21.74 -42.77 6.18
CA ALA A 561 21.64 -43.15 4.77
C ALA A 561 20.56 -44.22 4.54
N ARG A 562 20.41 -45.18 5.47
CA ARG A 562 19.39 -46.23 5.39
C ARG A 562 17.98 -45.66 5.59
N LEU A 563 17.79 -44.81 6.60
CA LEU A 563 16.50 -44.16 6.91
C LEU A 563 16.02 -43.26 5.76
N ALA A 564 16.92 -42.46 5.17
CA ALA A 564 16.61 -41.65 4.01
C ALA A 564 16.19 -42.51 2.80
N GLN A 565 16.87 -43.62 2.55
CA GLN A 565 16.56 -44.53 1.45
C GLN A 565 15.24 -45.30 1.64
N GLU A 566 14.89 -45.65 2.89
CA GLU A 566 13.58 -46.21 3.24
C GLU A 566 12.44 -45.20 2.99
N LYS A 567 12.62 -43.93 3.39
CA LYS A 567 11.62 -42.86 3.17
C LYS A 567 11.41 -42.54 1.68
N SER A 568 12.48 -42.36 0.89
CA SER A 568 12.36 -42.01 -0.53
C SER A 568 11.71 -43.10 -1.41
N ALA A 569 11.53 -44.33 -0.90
CA ALA A 569 10.88 -45.42 -1.62
C ALA A 569 9.34 -45.38 -1.57
N GLY A 570 8.73 -44.67 -0.60
CA GLY A 570 7.28 -44.60 -0.42
C GLY A 570 6.57 -43.52 -1.26
N ALA A 571 7.27 -42.44 -1.61
CA ALA A 571 6.67 -41.16 -2.01
C ALA A 571 6.32 -41.00 -3.51
N VAL A 572 6.14 -42.09 -4.28
CA VAL A 572 6.12 -42.03 -5.77
C VAL A 572 4.76 -42.31 -6.42
N ASN A 573 3.71 -42.65 -5.65
CA ASN A 573 2.38 -42.95 -6.20
C ASN A 573 1.34 -41.85 -5.89
N SER A 574 1.39 -40.72 -6.61
CA SER A 574 0.24 -39.80 -6.70
C SER A 574 -0.59 -40.08 -7.96
N GLU A 575 -1.31 -41.21 -7.95
CA GLU A 575 -2.50 -41.38 -8.80
C GLU A 575 -3.74 -41.14 -7.92
N LEU A 576 -4.40 -39.99 -8.11
CA LEU A 576 -5.73 -39.61 -7.58
C LEU A 576 -6.26 -40.51 -6.43
N LEU A 577 -5.82 -40.20 -5.20
CA LEU A 577 -6.32 -40.86 -3.99
C LEU A 577 -7.86 -40.80 -3.98
N ARG A 578 -8.50 -41.97 -3.82
CA ARG A 578 -9.96 -42.09 -3.75
C ARG A 578 -10.40 -42.31 -2.31
N LEU A 579 -11.12 -41.34 -1.80
CA LEU A 579 -11.74 -41.41 -0.49
C LEU A 579 -13.05 -42.22 -0.56
N PRO A 580 -13.38 -42.99 0.48
CA PRO A 580 -14.69 -43.62 0.61
C PRO A 580 -15.79 -42.56 0.80
N ALA A 581 -17.03 -42.91 0.47
CA ALA A 581 -18.21 -42.04 0.55
C ALA A 581 -18.72 -41.82 1.99
N LYS A 582 -17.82 -41.32 2.85
CA LYS A 582 -18.02 -41.05 4.27
C LYS A 582 -18.40 -39.58 4.51
N ARG A 583 -19.06 -39.30 5.64
CA ARG A 583 -19.49 -37.93 5.97
C ARG A 583 -18.35 -37.11 6.58
N VAL A 584 -17.96 -36.03 5.92
CA VAL A 584 -16.97 -35.05 6.42
C VAL A 584 -17.66 -33.70 6.64
N LEU A 585 -17.37 -33.04 7.76
CA LEU A 585 -17.80 -31.67 8.03
C LEU A 585 -16.60 -30.72 7.86
N VAL A 586 -16.76 -29.64 7.10
CA VAL A 586 -15.75 -28.59 6.90
C VAL A 586 -16.23 -27.30 7.54
N VAL A 587 -15.51 -26.79 8.52
CA VAL A 587 -15.86 -25.61 9.30
C VAL A 587 -14.82 -24.53 9.06
N ASP A 588 -15.21 -23.46 8.37
CA ASP A 588 -14.33 -22.36 7.97
C ASP A 588 -15.17 -21.11 7.67
N ASP A 589 -14.76 -19.94 8.19
CA ASP A 589 -15.49 -18.69 7.98
C ASP A 589 -15.28 -18.10 6.58
N GLY A 590 -14.16 -18.47 5.92
CA GLY A 590 -13.84 -18.08 4.55
C GLY A 590 -14.57 -18.93 3.51
N GLU A 591 -15.67 -18.41 2.96
CA GLU A 591 -16.48 -19.08 1.91
C GLU A 591 -15.63 -19.70 0.79
N ALA A 592 -14.62 -18.97 0.29
CA ALA A 592 -13.73 -19.44 -0.76
C ALA A 592 -12.87 -20.66 -0.34
N ASN A 593 -12.38 -20.69 0.90
CA ASN A 593 -11.59 -21.81 1.42
C ASN A 593 -12.48 -23.03 1.66
N ARG A 594 -13.64 -22.80 2.30
CA ARG A 594 -14.69 -23.80 2.53
C ARG A 594 -15.10 -24.50 1.24
N ARG A 595 -15.40 -23.73 0.18
CA ARG A 595 -15.81 -24.24 -1.13
C ARG A 595 -14.69 -24.93 -1.91
N LEU A 596 -13.43 -24.52 -1.72
CA LEU A 596 -12.27 -25.21 -2.29
C LEU A 596 -12.06 -26.60 -1.66
N ILE A 597 -12.04 -26.67 -0.32
CA ILE A 597 -11.89 -27.93 0.43
C ILE A 597 -13.06 -28.87 0.11
N GLU A 598 -14.29 -28.35 0.10
CA GLU A 598 -15.49 -29.09 -0.28
C GLU A 598 -15.39 -29.69 -1.70
N LEU A 599 -14.98 -28.90 -2.69
CA LEU A 599 -14.83 -29.34 -4.08
C LEU A 599 -13.80 -30.47 -4.21
N VAL A 600 -12.65 -30.34 -3.55
CA VAL A 600 -11.55 -31.31 -3.59
C VAL A 600 -11.96 -32.63 -2.95
N LEU A 601 -12.54 -32.58 -1.75
CA LEU A 601 -12.97 -33.77 -1.02
C LEU A 601 -14.17 -34.47 -1.70
N LYS A 602 -15.15 -33.72 -2.24
CA LYS A 602 -16.25 -34.30 -3.04
C LYS A 602 -15.73 -34.96 -4.31
N ARG A 603 -14.74 -34.38 -4.99
CA ARG A 603 -14.12 -34.95 -6.19
C ARG A 603 -13.27 -36.19 -5.89
N ALA A 604 -12.68 -36.27 -4.70
CA ALA A 604 -11.97 -37.46 -4.23
C ALA A 604 -12.92 -38.59 -3.77
N GLY A 605 -14.18 -38.29 -3.47
CA GLY A 605 -15.25 -39.27 -3.22
C GLY A 605 -15.98 -39.13 -1.88
N ALA A 606 -15.60 -38.19 -1.02
CA ALA A 606 -16.23 -37.98 0.29
C ALA A 606 -17.56 -37.23 0.20
N THR A 607 -18.45 -37.48 1.16
CA THR A 607 -19.73 -36.74 1.32
C THR A 607 -19.49 -35.55 2.24
N VAL A 608 -19.30 -34.36 1.67
CA VAL A 608 -18.92 -33.16 2.43
C VAL A 608 -20.13 -32.27 2.72
N MET A 609 -20.26 -31.86 3.98
CA MET A 609 -21.10 -30.75 4.44
C MET A 609 -20.22 -29.63 5.00
N SER A 610 -20.75 -28.42 5.13
CA SER A 610 -19.97 -27.27 5.57
C SER A 610 -20.72 -26.37 6.56
N ALA A 611 -19.98 -25.74 7.47
CA ALA A 611 -20.46 -24.77 8.46
C ALA A 611 -19.57 -23.51 8.46
N GLU A 612 -20.10 -22.36 8.90
CA GLU A 612 -19.38 -21.08 8.87
C GLU A 612 -18.69 -20.73 10.20
N ASN A 613 -19.02 -21.44 11.29
CA ASN A 613 -18.49 -21.21 12.62
C ASN A 613 -18.60 -22.46 13.50
N GLY A 614 -17.91 -22.47 14.65
CA GLY A 614 -17.88 -23.60 15.56
C GLY A 614 -19.24 -23.94 16.20
N GLN A 615 -20.16 -22.98 16.32
CA GLN A 615 -21.47 -23.22 16.93
C GLN A 615 -22.39 -23.98 15.95
N GLU A 616 -22.44 -23.57 14.69
CA GLU A 616 -23.09 -24.34 13.62
C GLU A 616 -22.52 -25.75 13.52
N ALA A 617 -21.20 -25.91 13.64
CA ALA A 617 -20.58 -27.23 13.64
C ALA A 617 -21.05 -28.11 14.81
N LEU A 618 -21.12 -27.57 16.03
CA LEU A 618 -21.68 -28.28 17.19
C LEU A 618 -23.14 -28.70 16.99
N ASP A 619 -23.95 -27.84 16.39
CA ASP A 619 -25.38 -28.10 16.16
C ASP A 619 -25.58 -29.13 15.04
N MET A 620 -24.83 -29.05 13.95
CA MET A 620 -24.84 -30.03 12.86
C MET A 620 -24.33 -31.41 13.32
N ILE A 621 -23.30 -31.47 14.16
CA ILE A 621 -22.80 -32.74 14.71
C ILE A 621 -23.85 -33.36 15.64
N ALA A 622 -24.48 -32.57 16.51
CA ALA A 622 -25.57 -33.02 17.37
C ALA A 622 -26.77 -33.56 16.55
N GLU A 623 -27.22 -32.82 15.53
CA GLU A 623 -28.29 -33.27 14.63
C GLU A 623 -27.92 -34.55 13.88
N GLY A 624 -26.67 -34.68 13.41
CA GLY A 624 -26.15 -35.87 12.76
C GLY A 624 -26.16 -37.09 13.67
N ASN A 625 -25.72 -36.92 14.92
CA ASN A 625 -25.73 -37.97 15.95
C ASN A 625 -27.17 -38.39 16.30
N ASP A 626 -28.05 -37.44 16.61
CA ASP A 626 -29.46 -37.69 16.95
C ASP A 626 -30.24 -38.34 15.79
N SER A 627 -29.92 -37.98 14.55
CA SER A 627 -30.52 -38.56 13.33
C SER A 627 -29.94 -39.92 12.94
N GLY A 628 -28.92 -40.43 13.66
CA GLY A 628 -28.28 -41.72 13.38
C GLY A 628 -27.32 -41.72 12.18
N TYR A 629 -26.88 -40.55 11.73
CA TYR A 629 -25.92 -40.36 10.64
C TYR A 629 -24.78 -39.44 11.10
N PRO A 630 -23.91 -39.89 12.03
CA PRO A 630 -22.80 -39.08 12.54
C PRO A 630 -21.84 -38.65 11.43
N TYR A 631 -21.07 -37.59 11.68
CA TYR A 631 -19.89 -37.28 10.88
C TYR A 631 -18.73 -38.21 11.25
N GLU A 632 -17.89 -38.54 10.29
CA GLU A 632 -16.75 -39.45 10.48
C GLU A 632 -15.41 -38.71 10.58
N LEU A 633 -15.40 -37.43 10.19
CA LEU A 633 -14.26 -36.52 10.30
C LEU A 633 -14.76 -35.07 10.28
N VAL A 634 -14.14 -34.21 11.09
CA VAL A 634 -14.35 -32.76 11.07
C VAL A 634 -13.03 -32.06 10.73
N LEU A 635 -13.04 -31.19 9.73
CA LEU A 635 -11.99 -30.22 9.47
C LEU A 635 -12.42 -28.89 10.09
N MET A 636 -11.74 -28.45 11.15
CA MET A 636 -12.17 -27.34 11.99
C MET A 636 -11.16 -26.21 11.95
N ASP A 637 -11.52 -25.04 11.42
CA ASP A 637 -10.70 -23.84 11.60
C ASP A 637 -10.63 -23.42 13.07
N MET A 638 -9.41 -23.15 13.54
CA MET A 638 -9.15 -22.72 14.91
C MET A 638 -9.51 -21.25 15.15
N GLN A 639 -9.59 -20.41 14.11
CA GLN A 639 -9.82 -18.96 14.25
C GLN A 639 -11.08 -18.51 13.48
N MET A 640 -12.24 -18.64 14.11
CA MET A 640 -13.54 -18.24 13.55
C MET A 640 -14.34 -17.33 14.50
N PRO A 641 -15.25 -16.48 14.00
CA PRO A 641 -16.20 -15.72 14.81
C PRO A 641 -17.26 -16.61 15.48
N VAL A 642 -18.03 -16.02 16.39
CA VAL A 642 -19.09 -16.66 17.22
C VAL A 642 -18.57 -17.70 18.20
N LEU A 643 -17.98 -18.79 17.72
CA LEU A 643 -17.34 -19.83 18.52
C LEU A 643 -16.11 -20.36 17.78
N ASP A 644 -14.95 -20.20 18.42
CA ASP A 644 -13.66 -20.63 17.87
C ASP A 644 -13.48 -22.16 17.89
N GLY A 645 -12.58 -22.68 17.05
CA GLY A 645 -12.36 -24.12 16.91
C GLY A 645 -11.81 -24.80 18.17
N TYR A 646 -11.05 -24.10 19.03
CA TYR A 646 -10.57 -24.68 20.30
C TYR A 646 -11.74 -24.87 21.28
N SER A 647 -12.58 -23.84 21.41
CA SER A 647 -13.78 -23.88 22.25
C SER A 647 -14.80 -24.89 21.74
N ALA A 648 -15.04 -24.95 20.43
CA ALA A 648 -15.90 -25.95 19.81
C ALA A 648 -15.39 -27.38 20.03
N THR A 649 -14.10 -27.64 19.84
CA THR A 649 -13.51 -28.99 20.06
C THR A 649 -13.59 -29.42 21.52
N ARG A 650 -13.32 -28.50 22.47
CA ARG A 650 -13.51 -28.78 23.91
C ARG A 650 -14.96 -29.14 24.23
N LEU A 651 -15.92 -28.38 23.69
CA LEU A 651 -17.35 -28.66 23.88
C LEU A 651 -17.79 -30.00 23.25
N LEU A 652 -17.19 -30.43 22.13
CA LEU A 652 -17.39 -31.79 21.60
C LEU A 652 -16.90 -32.86 22.58
N ARG A 653 -15.68 -32.72 23.11
CA ARG A 653 -15.11 -33.69 24.06
C ARG A 653 -15.82 -33.68 25.42
N GLU A 654 -16.32 -32.54 25.88
CA GLU A 654 -17.20 -32.44 27.07
C GLU A 654 -18.56 -33.13 26.87
N ARG A 655 -19.05 -33.23 25.64
CA ARG A 655 -20.25 -33.98 25.25
C ARG A 655 -20.01 -35.48 25.03
N GLU A 656 -18.81 -35.98 25.35
CA GLU A 656 -18.33 -37.35 25.07
C GLU A 656 -18.33 -37.72 23.57
N ASP A 657 -18.31 -36.73 22.66
CA ASP A 657 -18.25 -36.97 21.22
C ASP A 657 -16.84 -37.41 20.81
N THR A 658 -16.72 -38.55 20.13
CA THR A 658 -15.46 -39.16 19.69
C THR A 658 -15.15 -38.94 18.21
N THR A 659 -15.86 -38.04 17.53
CA THR A 659 -15.60 -37.72 16.13
C THR A 659 -14.20 -37.10 15.98
N PRO A 660 -13.33 -37.62 15.09
CA PRO A 660 -12.01 -37.03 14.87
C PRO A 660 -12.10 -35.60 14.34
N VAL A 661 -11.30 -34.70 14.92
CA VAL A 661 -11.18 -33.30 14.54
C VAL A 661 -9.74 -33.04 14.10
N ILE A 662 -9.57 -32.63 12.84
CA ILE A 662 -8.31 -32.08 12.31
C ILE A 662 -8.42 -30.56 12.35
N ALA A 663 -7.51 -29.92 13.07
CA ALA A 663 -7.45 -28.47 13.17
C ALA A 663 -6.88 -27.83 11.89
N LEU A 664 -7.54 -26.83 11.32
CA LEU A 664 -6.96 -25.94 10.33
C LEU A 664 -6.42 -24.70 11.06
N THR A 665 -5.11 -24.48 11.05
CA THR A 665 -4.47 -23.38 11.81
C THR A 665 -3.69 -22.43 10.91
N GLY A 666 -3.77 -21.13 11.18
CA GLY A 666 -2.97 -20.11 10.49
C GLY A 666 -1.47 -20.12 10.82
N ASN A 667 -1.02 -20.91 11.80
CA ASN A 667 0.37 -20.92 12.28
C ASN A 667 0.85 -22.34 12.64
N ALA A 668 2.10 -22.64 12.31
CA ALA A 668 2.78 -23.92 12.59
C ALA A 668 3.56 -23.95 13.93
N MET A 669 3.36 -22.93 14.78
CA MET A 669 4.16 -22.72 16.01
C MET A 669 3.89 -23.80 17.06
N ARG A 670 4.92 -24.18 17.84
CA ARG A 670 4.83 -25.31 18.79
C ARG A 670 3.70 -25.12 19.81
N GLY A 671 3.48 -23.87 20.23
CA GLY A 671 2.40 -23.51 21.15
C GLY A 671 0.98 -23.63 20.56
N ASP A 672 0.80 -23.57 19.23
CA ASP A 672 -0.53 -23.74 18.62
C ASP A 672 -0.84 -25.22 18.40
N ARG A 673 0.15 -26.05 18.06
CA ARG A 673 0.00 -27.51 18.04
C ARG A 673 -0.37 -28.06 19.42
N GLU A 674 0.31 -27.60 20.48
CA GLU A 674 -0.03 -27.99 21.86
C GLU A 674 -1.45 -27.56 22.24
N LYS A 675 -1.89 -26.33 21.90
CA LYS A 675 -3.28 -25.89 22.12
C LYS A 675 -4.32 -26.73 21.37
N CYS A 676 -4.05 -27.15 20.12
CA CYS A 676 -4.99 -27.98 19.35
C CYS A 676 -5.17 -29.35 20.03
N MET A 677 -4.07 -29.96 20.46
CA MET A 677 -4.06 -31.24 21.17
C MET A 677 -4.72 -31.12 22.57
N ASP A 678 -4.44 -30.04 23.31
CA ASP A 678 -5.07 -29.70 24.60
C ASP A 678 -6.56 -29.33 24.49
N ALA A 679 -7.03 -28.94 23.29
CA ALA A 679 -8.44 -28.77 22.98
C ALA A 679 -9.14 -30.10 22.63
N GLY A 680 -8.36 -31.14 22.33
CA GLY A 680 -8.84 -32.48 21.99
C GLY A 680 -8.91 -32.79 20.50
N CYS A 681 -8.15 -32.08 19.65
CA CYS A 681 -7.98 -32.42 18.23
C CYS A 681 -7.04 -33.62 18.07
N GLU A 682 -7.29 -34.46 17.06
CA GLU A 682 -6.47 -35.62 16.72
C GLU A 682 -5.26 -35.23 15.87
N ASP A 683 -5.41 -34.24 14.98
CA ASP A 683 -4.31 -33.73 14.15
C ASP A 683 -4.49 -32.25 13.74
N PHE A 684 -3.57 -31.73 12.93
CA PHE A 684 -3.61 -30.35 12.43
C PHE A 684 -3.00 -30.19 11.02
N LEU A 685 -3.53 -29.24 10.25
CA LEU A 685 -3.01 -28.78 8.96
C LEU A 685 -2.82 -27.25 9.00
N THR A 686 -1.74 -26.76 8.40
CA THR A 686 -1.46 -25.32 8.33
C THR A 686 -2.15 -24.68 7.13
N LYS A 687 -2.73 -23.48 7.32
CA LYS A 687 -3.21 -22.62 6.23
C LYS A 687 -2.02 -21.85 5.62
N PRO A 688 -1.96 -21.66 4.28
CA PRO A 688 -2.88 -22.16 3.26
C PRO A 688 -2.79 -23.70 3.12
N VAL A 689 -3.95 -24.35 3.07
CA VAL A 689 -4.05 -25.82 3.10
C VAL A 689 -3.49 -26.41 1.81
N ASN A 690 -2.48 -27.28 1.94
CA ASN A 690 -1.98 -28.08 0.82
C ASN A 690 -2.98 -29.20 0.50
N LEU A 691 -3.45 -29.26 -0.75
CA LEU A 691 -4.49 -30.20 -1.17
C LEU A 691 -4.04 -31.66 -1.17
N ASP A 692 -2.75 -31.93 -1.45
CA ASP A 692 -2.22 -33.29 -1.43
C ASP A 692 -2.09 -33.80 0.01
N GLU A 693 -1.57 -32.97 0.91
CA GLU A 693 -1.45 -33.24 2.35
C GLU A 693 -2.82 -33.41 3.02
N LEU A 694 -3.79 -32.58 2.63
CA LEU A 694 -5.20 -32.71 3.02
C LEU A 694 -5.78 -34.06 2.60
N LEU A 695 -5.59 -34.48 1.34
CA LEU A 695 -6.10 -35.76 0.86
C LEU A 695 -5.42 -36.95 1.53
N GLU A 696 -4.11 -36.88 1.74
CA GLU A 696 -3.35 -37.92 2.45
C GLU A 696 -3.84 -38.05 3.90
N MET A 697 -3.90 -36.95 4.66
CA MET A 697 -4.35 -36.96 6.05
C MET A 697 -5.81 -37.43 6.18
N VAL A 698 -6.72 -36.90 5.35
CA VAL A 698 -8.13 -37.34 5.34
C VAL A 698 -8.25 -38.83 4.99
N SER A 699 -7.41 -39.38 4.11
CA SER A 699 -7.43 -40.81 3.79
C SER A 699 -6.99 -41.70 4.95
N GLN A 700 -6.07 -41.24 5.81
CA GLN A 700 -5.65 -41.98 7.01
C GLN A 700 -6.79 -42.14 8.02
N TYR A 701 -7.66 -41.12 8.18
CA TYR A 701 -8.81 -41.18 9.08
C TYR A 701 -10.04 -41.86 8.46
N LEU A 702 -10.28 -41.70 7.16
CA LEU A 702 -11.43 -42.30 6.47
C LEU A 702 -11.19 -43.76 6.01
N GLY A 703 -9.94 -44.13 5.75
CA GLY A 703 -9.49 -45.41 5.18
C GLY A 703 -9.45 -45.42 3.65
N GLU A 704 -8.51 -46.16 3.05
CA GLU A 704 -8.41 -46.32 1.59
C GLU A 704 -9.45 -47.29 1.02
N VAL A 705 -9.88 -47.04 -0.22
CA VAL A 705 -10.63 -48.02 -1.04
C VAL A 705 -9.65 -48.78 -1.95
N ASP A 706 -9.37 -50.05 -1.65
CA ASP A 706 -8.49 -50.90 -2.45
C ASP A 706 -8.92 -50.91 -3.94
N PRO A 707 -8.05 -50.44 -4.88
CA PRO A 707 -8.32 -50.41 -6.32
C PRO A 707 -8.74 -51.76 -6.93
N GLY A 708 -8.43 -52.88 -6.27
CA GLY A 708 -8.81 -54.22 -6.72
C GLY A 708 -10.32 -54.46 -6.80
N THR A 709 -11.13 -53.77 -5.99
CA THR A 709 -12.53 -54.17 -5.73
C THR A 709 -13.49 -53.91 -6.90
N LEU A 710 -13.23 -52.88 -7.72
CA LEU A 710 -14.09 -52.51 -8.87
C LEU A 710 -13.69 -53.17 -10.19
N ARG A 711 -12.54 -53.86 -10.25
CA ARG A 711 -11.99 -54.45 -11.48
C ARG A 711 -12.86 -55.61 -12.03
N ASN A 712 -13.72 -56.19 -11.20
CA ASN A 712 -14.67 -57.23 -11.60
C ASN A 712 -16.02 -56.70 -12.14
N ALA A 713 -16.35 -55.42 -11.95
CA ALA A 713 -17.60 -54.84 -12.47
C ALA A 713 -17.51 -54.51 -13.96
N ASN A 714 -16.38 -53.95 -14.41
CA ASN A 714 -16.14 -53.60 -15.82
C ASN A 714 -15.82 -54.80 -16.73
N ALA A 715 -15.77 -56.02 -16.20
CA ALA A 715 -15.53 -57.25 -16.96
C ALA A 715 -16.79 -57.81 -17.65
N ILE A 716 -17.99 -57.32 -17.30
CA ILE A 716 -19.28 -57.85 -17.77
C ILE A 716 -19.90 -57.01 -18.90
N ALA A 717 -19.42 -55.77 -19.10
CA ALA A 717 -20.04 -54.80 -20.01
C ALA A 717 -19.51 -54.81 -21.45
N ASN A 718 -18.62 -55.74 -21.84
CA ASN A 718 -17.89 -55.67 -23.11
C ASN A 718 -17.82 -57.00 -23.88
N GLU A 719 -18.99 -57.60 -24.17
CA GLU A 719 -19.13 -58.69 -25.16
C GLU A 719 -19.95 -58.27 -26.40
N ALA A 720 -19.22 -57.76 -27.41
CA ALA A 720 -19.44 -58.00 -28.86
C ALA A 720 -20.73 -57.42 -29.54
N PRO A 721 -20.83 -57.43 -30.89
CA PRO A 721 -19.88 -57.92 -31.90
C PRO A 721 -19.48 -56.92 -33.00
N SER A 722 -18.37 -57.26 -33.68
CA SER A 722 -17.85 -56.61 -34.88
C SER A 722 -18.42 -57.19 -36.18
N SER A 723 -18.53 -56.37 -37.23
CA SER A 723 -18.48 -56.83 -38.63
C SER A 723 -17.85 -55.77 -39.52
N ALA A 724 -17.05 -56.20 -40.51
CA ALA A 724 -16.16 -55.34 -41.30
C ALA A 724 -16.42 -55.45 -42.80
N THR A 725 -15.92 -54.49 -43.61
CA THR A 725 -15.10 -54.76 -44.84
C THR A 725 -14.66 -53.48 -45.60
N SER A 726 -13.38 -53.43 -46.02
CA SER A 726 -12.75 -52.84 -47.25
C SER A 726 -13.43 -51.68 -48.03
N SER A 727 -12.76 -50.67 -48.63
CA SER A 727 -11.33 -50.32 -48.88
C SER A 727 -11.30 -48.87 -49.51
N SER A 728 -10.23 -48.24 -50.04
CA SER A 728 -8.89 -48.67 -50.50
C SER A 728 -7.81 -47.56 -50.32
N ALA A 729 -7.04 -47.16 -51.36
CA ALA A 729 -5.93 -46.20 -51.31
C ALA A 729 -5.72 -45.43 -52.64
N GLY A 730 -5.06 -44.25 -52.61
CA GLY A 730 -4.70 -43.52 -53.84
C GLY A 730 -3.97 -42.16 -53.74
N VAL A 731 -2.63 -42.19 -53.58
CA VAL A 731 -1.62 -41.36 -54.31
C VAL A 731 -1.50 -39.81 -54.10
N LEU A 732 -0.27 -39.39 -53.73
CA LEU A 732 0.38 -38.04 -53.74
C LEU A 732 0.98 -37.69 -55.15
N PRO A 733 1.62 -36.53 -55.50
CA PRO A 733 2.13 -35.39 -54.69
C PRO A 733 2.06 -33.93 -55.30
N THR A 734 2.67 -32.96 -54.58
CA THR A 734 3.49 -31.79 -55.04
C THR A 734 2.92 -30.43 -55.52
N MET A 735 3.17 -29.41 -54.67
CA MET A 735 3.78 -28.07 -54.91
C MET A 735 3.54 -27.27 -56.21
N GLN A 736 3.11 -25.99 -56.06
CA GLN A 736 3.87 -24.80 -56.49
C GLN A 736 3.30 -23.47 -55.92
N SER A 737 4.18 -22.51 -55.63
CA SER A 737 3.93 -21.06 -55.41
C SER A 737 4.35 -20.29 -56.71
N PRO A 738 4.38 -18.93 -56.85
CA PRO A 738 4.19 -17.84 -55.84
C PRO A 738 3.54 -16.49 -56.32
N VAL A 739 3.36 -15.54 -55.37
CA VAL A 739 3.68 -14.07 -55.43
C VAL A 739 2.82 -13.01 -56.19
N LEU A 740 2.52 -11.89 -55.47
CA LEU A 740 2.12 -10.50 -55.86
C LEU A 740 0.83 -10.33 -56.73
N GLU A 741 0.09 -9.20 -56.75
CA GLU A 741 0.30 -7.81 -56.30
C GLU A 741 -1.06 -7.12 -55.95
N ALA A 742 -1.07 -5.87 -55.46
CA ALA A 742 -2.27 -5.16 -54.97
C ALA A 742 -2.84 -4.11 -55.96
N SER A 743 -4.15 -3.78 -55.88
CA SER A 743 -4.76 -2.40 -55.91
C SER A 743 -6.29 -2.37 -56.17
N THR A 744 -6.97 -1.48 -55.44
CA THR A 744 -8.35 -0.94 -55.63
C THR A 744 -8.45 -0.01 -56.89
N PRO A 745 -9.62 0.54 -57.37
CA PRO A 745 -10.80 1.00 -56.58
C PRO A 745 -12.23 1.09 -57.23
N LEU A 746 -13.19 1.55 -56.39
CA LEU A 746 -14.39 2.41 -56.67
C LEU A 746 -15.71 1.88 -57.32
N SER A 747 -16.81 2.04 -56.54
CA SER A 747 -18.11 2.72 -56.85
C SER A 747 -19.45 1.95 -56.96
N GLN A 748 -20.25 2.12 -55.88
CA GLN A 748 -21.67 2.59 -55.81
C GLN A 748 -22.85 1.88 -56.51
N SER A 749 -23.84 1.44 -55.70
CA SER A 749 -25.26 1.91 -55.79
C SER A 749 -26.19 1.41 -54.65
N ASP A 750 -26.74 2.36 -53.87
CA ASP A 750 -28.04 2.26 -53.14
C ASP A 750 -29.19 2.73 -54.09
N PRO A 751 -30.50 2.85 -53.71
CA PRO A 751 -31.27 2.60 -52.46
C PRO A 751 -32.53 1.68 -52.72
N PRO A 752 -33.61 1.54 -51.89
CA PRO A 752 -34.01 2.30 -50.67
C PRO A 752 -34.49 1.51 -49.43
N THR A 753 -34.60 2.27 -48.33
CA THR A 753 -35.07 1.92 -46.98
C THR A 753 -36.59 1.71 -46.84
N PRO A 754 -37.04 1.15 -45.70
CA PRO A 754 -37.80 1.97 -44.75
C PRO A 754 -37.44 1.80 -43.26
N VAL A 755 -37.43 2.93 -42.53
CA VAL A 755 -37.85 3.15 -41.10
C VAL A 755 -37.24 2.20 -40.03
N SER A 756 -36.19 2.56 -39.28
CA SER A 756 -36.06 3.60 -38.23
C SER A 756 -36.71 3.26 -36.87
N ASN A 757 -35.86 3.05 -35.86
CA ASN A 757 -36.15 3.37 -34.45
C ASN A 757 -34.86 3.98 -33.84
N SER A 758 -34.72 5.31 -33.95
CA SER A 758 -33.55 6.05 -33.45
C SER A 758 -33.80 6.53 -32.02
N LEU A 759 -32.95 6.13 -31.07
CA LEU A 759 -32.88 6.71 -29.73
C LEU A 759 -32.48 8.20 -29.80
N PRO A 760 -32.94 9.06 -28.87
CA PRO A 760 -32.64 10.49 -28.89
C PRO A 760 -31.17 10.77 -28.55
N SER A 761 -30.59 11.81 -29.17
CA SER A 761 -29.15 12.16 -29.07
C SER A 761 -28.65 12.61 -27.68
N SER A 762 -29.48 12.55 -26.64
CA SER A 762 -29.15 12.85 -25.25
C SER A 762 -29.13 11.63 -24.34
N ALA A 763 -29.40 10.44 -24.89
CA ALA A 763 -29.48 9.18 -24.17
C ALA A 763 -28.10 8.69 -23.71
N ILE A 764 -28.00 8.35 -22.43
CA ILE A 764 -26.84 7.70 -21.82
C ILE A 764 -27.06 6.19 -21.95
N VAL A 765 -26.15 5.50 -22.63
CA VAL A 765 -26.20 4.05 -22.88
C VAL A 765 -25.04 3.39 -22.12
N PRO A 766 -25.24 2.23 -21.46
CA PRO A 766 -24.16 1.50 -20.81
C PRO A 766 -23.03 1.14 -21.77
N THR A 767 -21.78 1.19 -21.30
CA THR A 767 -20.58 0.86 -22.09
C THR A 767 -20.35 -0.65 -22.25
N LEU A 768 -21.20 -1.48 -21.62
CA LEU A 768 -21.23 -2.94 -21.74
C LEU A 768 -21.83 -3.41 -23.08
N PRO A 769 -21.60 -4.66 -23.52
CA PRO A 769 -22.17 -5.19 -24.77
C PRO A 769 -23.69 -5.41 -24.66
N MET A 770 -24.50 -4.44 -25.07
CA MET A 770 -25.97 -4.49 -24.97
C MET A 770 -26.66 -5.47 -25.94
N ASP A 771 -25.90 -6.03 -26.89
CA ASP A 771 -26.37 -7.09 -27.80
C ASP A 771 -26.62 -8.43 -27.06
N ASP A 772 -25.98 -8.61 -25.91
CA ASP A 772 -26.16 -9.73 -24.98
C ASP A 772 -27.42 -9.53 -24.11
N GLU A 773 -28.15 -10.61 -23.78
CA GLU A 773 -29.36 -10.53 -22.95
C GLU A 773 -29.04 -10.34 -21.46
N ASP A 774 -27.96 -10.94 -20.96
CA ASP A 774 -27.63 -10.93 -19.53
C ASP A 774 -27.11 -9.54 -19.09
N PHE A 775 -26.21 -8.95 -19.88
CA PHE A 775 -25.70 -7.59 -19.59
C PHE A 775 -26.79 -6.51 -19.71
N ARG A 776 -27.79 -6.72 -20.57
CA ARG A 776 -28.94 -5.84 -20.72
C ARG A 776 -29.93 -5.97 -19.57
N ALA A 777 -30.12 -7.17 -19.01
CA ALA A 777 -30.87 -7.38 -17.78
C ALA A 777 -30.19 -6.73 -16.56
N ILE A 778 -28.87 -6.90 -16.41
CA ILE A 778 -28.07 -6.29 -15.32
C ILE A 778 -28.15 -4.75 -15.37
N ALA A 779 -28.06 -4.16 -16.57
CA ALA A 779 -28.22 -2.72 -16.74
C ALA A 779 -29.63 -2.23 -16.36
N GLY A 780 -30.68 -2.99 -16.71
CA GLY A 780 -32.07 -2.67 -16.34
C GLY A 780 -32.29 -2.67 -14.84
N ASP A 781 -31.88 -3.75 -14.18
CA ASP A 781 -31.99 -3.93 -12.73
C ASP A 781 -31.18 -2.87 -11.94
N PHE A 782 -30.06 -2.39 -12.47
CA PHE A 782 -29.36 -1.24 -11.90
C PHE A 782 -30.17 0.06 -12.00
N VAL A 783 -30.73 0.39 -13.17
CA VAL A 783 -31.50 1.63 -13.39
C VAL A 783 -32.78 1.66 -12.55
N THR A 784 -33.47 0.52 -12.40
CA THR A 784 -34.67 0.39 -11.56
C THR A 784 -34.34 0.58 -10.07
N ARG A 785 -33.31 -0.10 -9.56
CA ARG A 785 -32.89 0.04 -8.15
C ARG A 785 -32.33 1.43 -7.84
N LEU A 786 -31.67 2.08 -8.79
CA LEU A 786 -31.23 3.46 -8.65
C LEU A 786 -32.42 4.41 -8.46
N HIS A 787 -33.51 4.25 -9.23
CA HIS A 787 -34.70 5.10 -9.10
C HIS A 787 -35.26 5.08 -7.66
N ALA A 788 -35.51 3.88 -7.12
CA ALA A 788 -36.06 3.71 -5.76
C ALA A 788 -35.14 4.26 -4.65
N ARG A 789 -33.82 4.21 -4.86
CA ARG A 789 -32.83 4.72 -3.89
C ARG A 789 -32.76 6.25 -3.88
N LEU A 790 -32.93 6.92 -5.02
CA LEU A 790 -32.85 8.39 -5.11
C LEU A 790 -33.90 9.10 -4.24
N ASP A 791 -35.10 8.54 -4.12
CA ASP A 791 -36.16 9.08 -3.25
C ASP A 791 -35.82 8.91 -1.76
N GLY A 792 -35.24 7.77 -1.38
CA GLY A 792 -34.74 7.54 -0.01
C GLY A 792 -33.59 8.45 0.37
N ILE A 793 -32.69 8.76 -0.57
CA ILE A 793 -31.61 9.73 -0.37
C ILE A 793 -32.18 11.15 -0.16
N GLU A 794 -33.20 11.56 -0.94
CA GLU A 794 -33.83 12.87 -0.77
C GLU A 794 -34.46 13.03 0.63
N GLN A 795 -35.21 12.01 1.07
CA GLN A 795 -35.79 12.03 2.40
C GLN A 795 -34.71 12.06 3.50
N ALA A 796 -33.62 11.30 3.33
CA ALA A 796 -32.50 11.31 4.28
C ALA A 796 -31.76 12.66 4.34
N ILE A 797 -31.63 13.39 3.22
CA ILE A 797 -31.09 14.76 3.20
C ILE A 797 -32.02 15.72 3.96
N GLN A 798 -33.34 15.63 3.72
CA GLN A 798 -34.33 16.49 4.40
C GLN A 798 -34.43 16.20 5.91
N GLU A 799 -34.21 14.96 6.33
CA GLU A 799 -34.16 14.53 7.73
C GLU A 799 -32.75 14.68 8.37
N SER A 800 -31.77 15.24 7.66
CA SER A 800 -30.36 15.40 8.09
C SER A 800 -29.65 14.09 8.49
N LYS A 801 -30.06 12.95 7.92
CA LYS A 801 -29.49 11.62 8.16
C LYS A 801 -28.30 11.34 7.24
N PHE A 802 -27.24 12.12 7.37
CA PHE A 802 -26.12 12.12 6.44
C PHE A 802 -25.36 10.79 6.32
N ASP A 803 -25.32 9.96 7.37
CA ASP A 803 -24.72 8.61 7.29
C ASP A 803 -25.39 7.71 6.24
N PHE A 804 -26.71 7.84 6.08
CA PHE A 804 -27.47 7.11 5.07
C PHE A 804 -27.16 7.63 3.66
N VAL A 805 -27.14 8.97 3.50
CA VAL A 805 -26.75 9.64 2.25
C VAL A 805 -25.33 9.24 1.83
N HIS A 806 -24.40 9.15 2.79
CA HIS A 806 -23.03 8.72 2.57
C HIS A 806 -22.94 7.26 2.07
N GLY A 807 -23.65 6.33 2.72
CA GLY A 807 -23.68 4.92 2.33
C GLY A 807 -24.27 4.68 0.94
N GLU A 808 -25.38 5.34 0.63
CA GLU A 808 -26.05 5.23 -0.68
C GLU A 808 -25.22 5.87 -1.81
N ALA A 809 -24.56 7.00 -1.55
CA ALA A 809 -23.63 7.62 -2.48
C ALA A 809 -22.39 6.73 -2.73
N HIS A 810 -21.89 6.05 -1.69
CA HIS A 810 -20.80 5.10 -1.82
C HIS A 810 -21.19 3.87 -2.67
N TRP A 811 -22.41 3.34 -2.49
CA TRP A 811 -22.95 2.28 -3.34
C TRP A 811 -23.06 2.71 -4.81
N LEU A 812 -23.64 3.88 -5.08
CA LEU A 812 -23.84 4.38 -6.46
C LEU A 812 -22.51 4.52 -7.22
N LYS A 813 -21.48 5.02 -6.53
CA LYS A 813 -20.11 5.16 -7.04
C LYS A 813 -19.46 3.83 -7.44
N GLY A 814 -19.70 2.75 -6.69
CA GLY A 814 -19.16 1.42 -7.00
C GLY A 814 -19.99 0.63 -8.03
N ALA A 815 -21.32 0.69 -7.91
CA ALA A 815 -22.23 -0.04 -8.79
C ALA A 815 -22.31 0.60 -10.19
N GLY A 816 -22.34 1.93 -10.30
CA GLY A 816 -22.44 2.64 -11.58
C GLY A 816 -21.29 2.33 -12.55
N GLY A 817 -20.04 2.34 -12.06
CA GLY A 817 -18.87 1.96 -12.86
C GLY A 817 -18.85 0.47 -13.24
N THR A 818 -19.35 -0.41 -12.36
CA THR A 818 -19.43 -1.86 -12.64
C THR A 818 -20.39 -2.18 -13.79
N VAL A 819 -21.46 -1.39 -13.93
CA VAL A 819 -22.48 -1.52 -15.00
C VAL A 819 -22.10 -0.70 -16.25
N GLY A 820 -20.92 -0.07 -16.27
CA GLY A 820 -20.45 0.73 -17.41
C GLY A 820 -21.21 2.04 -17.62
N LEU A 821 -21.81 2.58 -16.56
CA LEU A 821 -22.48 3.88 -16.49
C LEU A 821 -21.64 4.87 -15.67
N ASP A 822 -20.37 5.04 -16.06
CA ASP A 822 -19.35 5.82 -15.34
C ASP A 822 -19.74 7.29 -15.04
N VAL A 823 -20.73 7.81 -15.76
CA VAL A 823 -21.31 9.15 -15.56
C VAL A 823 -21.84 9.40 -14.14
N PHE A 824 -22.22 8.35 -13.40
CA PHE A 824 -22.69 8.49 -12.02
C PHE A 824 -21.57 8.58 -10.99
N THR A 825 -20.33 8.20 -11.34
CA THR A 825 -19.23 8.01 -10.38
C THR A 825 -18.79 9.32 -9.70
N GLU A 826 -18.64 10.41 -10.46
CA GLU A 826 -18.22 11.71 -9.91
C GLU A 826 -19.35 12.46 -9.17
N PRO A 827 -20.60 12.51 -9.66
CA PRO A 827 -21.74 13.01 -8.88
C PRO A 827 -21.91 12.24 -7.56
N ALA A 828 -21.80 10.90 -7.60
CA ALA A 828 -21.87 10.07 -6.39
C ALA A 828 -20.71 10.37 -5.42
N ARG A 829 -19.47 10.52 -5.91
CA ARG A 829 -18.32 10.94 -5.09
C ARG A 829 -18.51 12.33 -4.46
N THR A 830 -19.18 13.24 -5.16
CA THR A 830 -19.46 14.60 -4.68
C THR A 830 -20.59 14.60 -3.64
N LEU A 831 -21.62 13.77 -3.82
CA LEU A 831 -22.67 13.54 -2.83
C LEU A 831 -22.12 12.84 -1.57
N GLU A 832 -21.23 11.86 -1.75
CA GLU A 832 -20.50 11.15 -0.68
C GLU A 832 -19.70 12.13 0.20
N GLN A 833 -19.11 13.16 -0.40
CA GLN A 833 -18.36 14.21 0.30
C GLN A 833 -19.29 15.26 0.93
N ALA A 834 -20.34 15.71 0.23
CA ALA A 834 -21.32 16.66 0.77
C ALA A 834 -22.06 16.10 2.00
N ALA A 835 -22.25 14.78 2.07
CA ALA A 835 -22.76 14.09 3.26
C ALA A 835 -21.77 14.12 4.44
N LYS A 836 -20.46 13.90 4.20
CA LYS A 836 -19.42 14.01 5.25
C LYS A 836 -19.26 15.44 5.77
N ASP A 837 -19.50 16.42 4.92
CA ASP A 837 -19.43 17.84 5.27
C ASP A 837 -20.78 18.39 5.79
N GLU A 838 -21.76 17.50 6.07
CA GLU A 838 -23.11 17.78 6.61
C GLU A 838 -23.88 18.89 5.84
N SER A 839 -23.61 19.04 4.54
CA SER A 839 -24.07 20.19 3.75
C SER A 839 -25.35 19.89 2.97
N THR A 840 -26.51 20.13 3.59
CA THR A 840 -27.84 19.85 3.02
C THR A 840 -28.06 20.47 1.64
N ASP A 841 -27.72 21.75 1.45
CA ASP A 841 -27.95 22.48 0.20
C ASP A 841 -27.14 21.91 -0.96
N ILE A 842 -25.88 21.52 -0.70
CA ILE A 842 -25.00 20.92 -1.71
C ILE A 842 -25.46 19.49 -2.01
N ALA A 843 -25.76 18.69 -0.99
CA ALA A 843 -26.24 17.32 -1.16
C ALA A 843 -27.54 17.27 -2.00
N GLN A 844 -28.51 18.15 -1.73
CA GLN A 844 -29.74 18.24 -2.51
C GLN A 844 -29.50 18.70 -3.96
N SER A 845 -28.56 19.62 -4.18
CA SER A 845 -28.18 20.07 -5.52
C SER A 845 -27.58 18.93 -6.36
N ILE A 846 -26.68 18.15 -5.78
CA ILE A 846 -26.05 17.00 -6.45
C ILE A 846 -27.04 15.85 -6.64
N LEU A 847 -27.98 15.62 -5.72
CA LEU A 847 -29.03 14.62 -5.90
C LEU A 847 -29.94 14.96 -7.10
N ASN A 848 -30.26 16.24 -7.30
CA ASN A 848 -31.02 16.69 -8.47
C ASN A 848 -30.25 16.48 -9.78
N GLU A 849 -28.93 16.67 -9.78
CA GLU A 849 -28.05 16.35 -10.92
C GLU A 849 -28.05 14.84 -11.23
N ILE A 850 -27.98 13.99 -10.21
CA ILE A 850 -28.07 12.53 -10.37
C ILE A 850 -29.43 12.10 -10.92
N ARG A 851 -30.53 12.76 -10.52
CA ARG A 851 -31.87 12.53 -11.10
C ARG A 851 -31.97 12.94 -12.57
N ASP A 852 -31.35 14.03 -13.02
CA ASP A 852 -31.30 14.37 -14.46
C ASP A 852 -30.52 13.30 -15.25
N LEU A 853 -29.38 12.85 -14.73
CA LEU A 853 -28.60 11.78 -15.34
C LEU A 853 -29.39 10.46 -15.41
N HIS A 854 -30.12 10.10 -14.34
CA HIS A 854 -31.00 8.92 -14.30
C HIS A 854 -32.10 8.98 -15.36
N GLY A 855 -32.83 10.10 -15.43
CA GLY A 855 -33.89 10.31 -16.42
C GLY A 855 -33.42 10.36 -17.88
N ARG A 856 -32.11 10.32 -18.12
CA ARG A 856 -31.48 10.29 -19.45
C ARG A 856 -30.82 8.95 -19.78
N VAL A 857 -30.80 7.97 -18.88
CA VAL A 857 -30.33 6.62 -19.20
C VAL A 857 -31.37 5.92 -20.09
N ALA A 858 -30.93 5.37 -21.22
CA ALA A 858 -31.78 4.57 -22.10
C ALA A 858 -31.09 3.24 -22.41
N ILE A 859 -31.80 2.13 -22.17
CA ILE A 859 -31.32 0.78 -22.44
C ILE A 859 -31.95 0.33 -23.78
N PRO A 860 -31.15 0.00 -24.81
CA PRO A 860 -31.69 -0.46 -26.08
C PRO A 860 -32.59 -1.70 -25.91
N GLY A 861 -33.87 -1.57 -26.25
CA GLY A 861 -34.83 -2.67 -26.22
C GLY A 861 -35.73 -2.77 -24.96
N MET A 862 -35.67 -1.81 -24.02
CA MET A 862 -36.51 -1.79 -22.81
C MET A 862 -37.17 -0.41 -22.64
N ASP A 863 -38.48 -0.37 -22.37
CA ASP A 863 -39.25 0.87 -22.15
C ASP A 863 -39.67 0.97 -20.68
N LEU A 864 -39.21 2.01 -19.98
CA LEU A 864 -39.28 2.17 -18.53
C LEU A 864 -40.31 3.24 -18.09
N SER A 865 -41.24 3.60 -18.97
CA SER A 865 -42.06 4.82 -18.83
C SER A 865 -43.45 4.66 -18.16
N GLN A 866 -43.75 3.51 -17.53
CA GLN A 866 -45.09 3.23 -16.97
C GLN A 866 -45.10 2.61 -15.56
N GLU A 867 -44.80 3.37 -14.50
CA GLU A 867 -45.21 3.00 -13.13
C GLU A 867 -45.17 4.18 -12.13
N SER A 868 -46.11 5.13 -12.26
CA SER A 868 -46.24 6.23 -11.28
C SER A 868 -47.65 6.84 -11.23
N SER A 869 -48.61 6.17 -10.59
CA SER A 869 -49.73 6.84 -9.89
C SER A 869 -50.60 5.87 -9.06
N SER A 870 -50.69 6.13 -7.74
CA SER A 870 -51.97 6.31 -7.00
C SER A 870 -51.75 6.32 -5.49
N SER A 871 -52.48 7.20 -4.78
CA SER A 871 -52.47 7.31 -3.33
C SER A 871 -53.85 7.76 -2.83
N GLU A 872 -54.48 7.00 -1.93
CA GLU A 872 -55.64 7.44 -1.14
C GLU A 872 -55.84 6.56 0.13
N SER A 873 -56.77 6.92 1.02
CA SER A 873 -56.56 6.78 2.48
C SER A 873 -57.70 6.17 3.35
N LEU A 874 -57.30 5.60 4.50
CA LEU A 874 -58.04 5.39 5.78
C LEU A 874 -59.07 4.23 5.96
N SER A 875 -58.65 3.19 6.73
CA SER A 875 -59.25 2.57 7.95
C SER A 875 -60.76 2.13 8.04
N PRO A 876 -61.17 1.21 8.96
CA PRO A 876 -60.46 0.13 9.70
C PRO A 876 -61.22 -1.25 9.78
N ALA A 877 -60.58 -2.30 10.33
CA ALA A 877 -61.10 -3.45 11.14
C ALA A 877 -60.53 -4.85 10.77
N PHE A 878 -60.38 -5.73 11.77
CA PHE A 878 -59.66 -7.01 11.73
C PHE A 878 -60.51 -8.23 11.31
N ALA A 879 -59.95 -9.14 10.49
CA ALA A 879 -59.80 -10.60 10.74
C ALA A 879 -59.47 -11.41 9.47
N SER A 880 -58.53 -12.39 9.59
CA SER A 880 -58.26 -13.57 8.71
C SER A 880 -58.52 -13.48 7.20
N VAL A 881 -57.48 -13.56 6.34
CA VAL A 881 -57.67 -13.37 4.89
C VAL A 881 -56.74 -14.17 3.95
N ASP A 882 -57.30 -14.45 2.76
CA ASP A 882 -56.72 -15.07 1.56
C ASP A 882 -55.51 -14.29 0.99
N PRO A 883 -54.65 -14.91 0.15
CA PRO A 883 -53.59 -14.21 -0.59
C PRO A 883 -54.10 -13.06 -1.48
N ALA A 884 -55.36 -13.14 -1.92
CA ALA A 884 -56.05 -12.07 -2.66
C ALA A 884 -56.44 -10.84 -1.80
N THR A 885 -55.99 -10.77 -0.55
CA THR A 885 -56.45 -9.80 0.45
C THR A 885 -55.34 -9.26 1.37
N ILE A 886 -54.08 -9.51 1.03
CA ILE A 886 -52.92 -8.86 1.67
C ILE A 886 -52.86 -7.41 1.18
N ILE A 887 -53.04 -6.44 2.08
CA ILE A 887 -52.99 -5.01 1.75
C ILE A 887 -51.54 -4.52 1.80
N ASN A 888 -51.09 -3.88 0.72
CA ASN A 888 -49.69 -3.50 0.46
C ASN A 888 -48.72 -4.68 0.62
N PRO A 889 -48.79 -5.69 -0.26
CA PRO A 889 -47.88 -6.83 -0.23
C PRO A 889 -46.43 -6.38 -0.46
N ILE A 890 -45.52 -6.98 0.29
CA ILE A 890 -44.09 -6.75 0.20
C ILE A 890 -43.51 -7.90 -0.62
N HIS A 891 -42.93 -7.56 -1.76
CA HIS A 891 -42.28 -8.50 -2.65
C HIS A 891 -40.78 -8.56 -2.35
N CYS A 892 -40.18 -9.74 -2.50
CA CYS A 892 -38.74 -9.89 -2.42
C CYS A 892 -38.08 -9.19 -3.61
N ALA A 893 -36.97 -8.48 -3.38
CA ALA A 893 -36.17 -7.86 -4.43
C ALA A 893 -35.21 -8.83 -5.16
N LEU A 894 -35.21 -10.13 -4.82
CA LEU A 894 -34.44 -11.17 -5.51
C LEU A 894 -35.29 -11.84 -6.62
N PRO A 895 -34.66 -12.34 -7.71
CA PRO A 895 -35.37 -13.00 -8.80
C PRO A 895 -35.86 -14.40 -8.39
N LEU A 896 -37.12 -14.49 -7.94
CA LEU A 896 -37.74 -15.72 -7.44
C LEU A 896 -38.11 -16.75 -8.53
N ASP A 897 -37.87 -16.42 -9.80
CA ASP A 897 -37.96 -17.35 -10.93
C ASP A 897 -36.77 -18.32 -10.98
N ASP A 898 -35.65 -17.98 -10.32
CA ASP A 898 -34.50 -18.85 -10.11
C ASP A 898 -34.76 -19.76 -8.88
N PRO A 899 -34.67 -21.09 -9.02
CA PRO A 899 -34.95 -22.03 -7.94
C PRO A 899 -34.02 -21.89 -6.72
N ASP A 900 -32.78 -21.43 -6.90
CA ASP A 900 -31.83 -21.30 -5.80
C ASP A 900 -32.17 -20.06 -4.94
N PHE A 901 -32.49 -18.92 -5.58
CA PHE A 901 -32.97 -17.73 -4.86
C PHE A 901 -34.34 -17.97 -4.22
N HIS A 902 -35.23 -18.72 -4.87
CA HIS A 902 -36.52 -19.13 -4.29
C HIS A 902 -36.34 -19.95 -3.01
N ALA A 903 -35.39 -20.91 -2.99
CA ALA A 903 -35.09 -21.72 -1.82
C ALA A 903 -34.54 -20.88 -0.66
N ILE A 904 -33.60 -19.95 -0.94
CA ILE A 904 -33.02 -19.04 0.06
C ILE A 904 -34.09 -18.15 0.69
N VAL A 905 -34.99 -17.59 -0.12
CA VAL A 905 -36.06 -16.69 0.35
C VAL A 905 -37.11 -17.44 1.17
N SER A 906 -37.44 -18.68 0.77
CA SER A 906 -38.36 -19.54 1.52
C SER A 906 -37.79 -19.94 2.90
N ASP A 907 -36.51 -20.35 2.97
CA ASP A 907 -35.84 -20.68 4.23
C ASP A 907 -35.71 -19.45 5.15
N PHE A 908 -35.35 -18.28 4.60
CA PHE A 908 -35.32 -17.03 5.37
C PHE A 908 -36.66 -16.70 6.01
N ILE A 909 -37.76 -16.80 5.26
CA ILE A 909 -39.11 -16.56 5.80
C ILE A 909 -39.46 -17.55 6.91
N GLY A 910 -39.13 -18.85 6.75
CA GLY A 910 -39.34 -19.86 7.79
C GLY A 910 -38.53 -19.60 9.07
N ARG A 911 -37.27 -19.16 8.94
CA ARG A 911 -36.42 -18.75 10.07
C ARG A 911 -36.94 -17.49 10.75
N LEU A 912 -37.45 -16.53 9.97
CA LEU A 912 -38.02 -15.27 10.48
C LEU A 912 -39.26 -15.52 11.34
N ASP A 913 -40.20 -16.37 10.90
CA ASP A 913 -41.39 -16.71 11.70
C ASP A 913 -41.03 -17.31 13.05
N LYS A 914 -40.02 -18.19 13.10
CA LYS A 914 -39.52 -18.78 14.36
C LYS A 914 -38.88 -17.70 15.25
N ARG A 915 -38.00 -16.86 14.68
CA ARG A 915 -37.31 -15.80 15.42
C ARG A 915 -38.24 -14.74 15.99
N LEU A 916 -39.36 -14.41 15.34
CA LEU A 916 -40.33 -13.45 15.89
C LEU A 916 -41.03 -13.96 17.16
N VAL A 917 -41.25 -15.28 17.27
CA VAL A 917 -41.73 -15.90 18.52
C VAL A 917 -40.67 -15.80 19.60
N ASP A 918 -39.41 -16.14 19.29
CA ASP A 918 -38.29 -16.07 20.23
C ASP A 918 -38.09 -14.62 20.74
N MET A 919 -38.13 -13.62 19.86
CA MET A 919 -38.01 -12.19 20.19
C MET A 919 -39.17 -11.70 21.07
N ARG A 920 -40.38 -12.23 20.91
CA ARG A 920 -41.52 -11.91 21.78
C ARG A 920 -41.32 -12.44 23.19
N ASP A 921 -40.80 -13.66 23.31
CA ASP A 921 -40.46 -14.27 24.60
C ASP A 921 -39.27 -13.56 25.26
N GLU A 922 -38.24 -13.18 24.50
CA GLU A 922 -37.11 -12.36 24.96
C GLU A 922 -37.57 -11.01 25.54
N LEU A 923 -38.47 -10.31 24.84
CA LEU A 923 -39.04 -9.04 25.32
C LEU A 923 -39.92 -9.23 26.57
N ARG A 924 -40.77 -10.26 26.60
CA ARG A 924 -41.62 -10.57 27.77
C ARG A 924 -40.77 -10.88 29.01
N ASP A 925 -39.68 -11.61 28.82
CA ASP A 925 -38.76 -12.01 29.88
C ASP A 925 -37.73 -10.91 30.21
N GLN A 926 -37.82 -9.73 29.58
CA GLN A 926 -36.93 -8.55 29.73
C GLN A 926 -35.45 -8.83 29.44
N ARG A 927 -35.16 -9.73 28.49
CA ARG A 927 -33.81 -10.08 28.03
C ARG A 927 -33.38 -9.20 26.86
N PHE A 928 -33.15 -7.91 27.13
CA PHE A 928 -32.86 -6.91 26.10
C PHE A 928 -31.58 -7.22 25.29
N ASP A 929 -30.52 -7.73 25.90
CA ASP A 929 -29.28 -8.13 25.20
C ASP A 929 -29.53 -9.24 24.14
N ALA A 930 -30.46 -10.16 24.41
CA ALA A 930 -30.83 -11.23 23.48
C ALA A 930 -31.72 -10.69 22.36
N LEU A 931 -32.66 -9.81 22.70
CA LEU A 931 -33.54 -9.12 21.75
C LEU A 931 -32.74 -8.25 20.77
N GLU A 932 -31.70 -7.56 21.26
CA GLU A 932 -30.76 -6.79 20.45
C GLU A 932 -30.05 -7.69 19.42
N LEU A 933 -29.51 -8.82 19.85
CA LEU A 933 -28.83 -9.78 18.98
C LEU A 933 -29.77 -10.35 17.90
N SER A 934 -30.99 -10.73 18.29
CA SER A 934 -32.04 -11.22 17.38
C SER A 934 -32.45 -10.14 16.36
N ALA A 935 -32.56 -8.87 16.78
CA ALA A 935 -32.84 -7.74 15.88
C ALA A 935 -31.65 -7.39 14.97
N HIS A 936 -30.41 -7.55 15.45
CA HIS A 936 -29.20 -7.34 14.65
C HIS A 936 -29.04 -8.40 13.55
N TRP A 937 -29.40 -9.66 13.83
CA TRP A 937 -29.53 -10.68 12.79
C TRP A 937 -30.55 -10.27 11.71
N LEU A 938 -31.73 -9.81 12.13
CA LEU A 938 -32.80 -9.45 11.20
C LEU A 938 -32.47 -8.25 10.31
N LYS A 939 -31.80 -7.23 10.88
CA LYS A 939 -31.25 -6.08 10.15
C LYS A 939 -30.28 -6.48 9.04
N GLY A 940 -29.47 -7.52 9.25
CA GLY A 940 -28.53 -8.05 8.26
C GLY A 940 -29.23 -8.96 7.24
N ALA A 941 -29.85 -10.04 7.72
CA ALA A 941 -30.44 -11.07 6.88
C ALA A 941 -31.62 -10.55 6.03
N GLY A 942 -32.49 -9.70 6.59
CA GLY A 942 -33.62 -9.11 5.84
C GLY A 942 -33.17 -8.24 4.67
N GLY A 943 -32.09 -7.46 4.83
CA GLY A 943 -31.51 -6.67 3.75
C GLY A 943 -30.90 -7.53 2.64
N THR A 944 -30.14 -8.56 3.00
CA THR A 944 -29.48 -9.47 2.04
C THR A 944 -30.47 -10.33 1.27
N VAL A 945 -31.55 -10.78 1.90
CA VAL A 945 -32.59 -11.62 1.28
C VAL A 945 -33.70 -10.78 0.61
N GLY A 946 -33.38 -9.53 0.24
CA GLY A 946 -34.23 -8.69 -0.61
C GLY A 946 -35.48 -8.11 0.05
N TYR A 947 -35.55 -8.08 1.39
CA TYR A 947 -36.67 -7.50 2.17
C TYR A 947 -36.21 -6.28 2.96
N GLY A 948 -35.85 -5.23 2.23
CA GLY A 948 -35.31 -3.97 2.78
C GLY A 948 -36.19 -3.32 3.86
N ASP A 949 -37.51 -3.48 3.79
CA ASP A 949 -38.49 -2.97 4.76
C ASP A 949 -38.29 -3.48 6.20
N LEU A 950 -37.60 -4.61 6.39
CA LEU A 950 -37.24 -5.11 7.73
C LEU A 950 -36.07 -4.33 8.36
N THR A 951 -35.27 -3.62 7.55
CA THR A 951 -33.98 -3.05 7.97
C THR A 951 -34.16 -1.89 8.96
N GLN A 952 -35.09 -0.97 8.71
CA GLN A 952 -35.29 0.18 9.59
C GLN A 952 -35.99 -0.19 10.90
N PRO A 953 -37.12 -0.94 10.91
CA PRO A 953 -37.74 -1.38 12.17
C PRO A 953 -36.82 -2.24 13.04
N SER A 954 -35.91 -3.01 12.42
CA SER A 954 -34.89 -3.77 13.16
C SER A 954 -33.79 -2.89 13.77
N ARG A 955 -33.41 -1.78 13.12
CA ARG A 955 -32.51 -0.76 13.72
C ARG A 955 -33.17 -0.08 14.92
N ASP A 956 -34.41 0.37 14.74
CA ASP A 956 -35.14 1.07 15.79
C ASP A 956 -35.39 0.14 17.00
N LEU A 957 -35.57 -1.16 16.78
CA LEU A 957 -35.65 -2.17 17.85
C LEU A 957 -34.32 -2.40 18.58
N ILE A 958 -33.18 -2.38 17.88
CA ILE A 958 -31.84 -2.46 18.50
C ILE A 958 -31.62 -1.26 19.43
N ASP A 959 -31.90 -0.05 18.93
CA ASP A 959 -31.72 1.18 19.70
C ASP A 959 -32.65 1.23 20.93
N ALA A 960 -33.88 0.74 20.79
CA ALA A 960 -34.84 0.61 21.90
C ALA A 960 -34.41 -0.45 22.94
N ALA A 961 -33.80 -1.56 22.50
CA ALA A 961 -33.29 -2.63 23.37
C ALA A 961 -32.06 -2.14 24.16
N LEU A 962 -31.11 -1.47 23.51
CA LEU A 962 -29.97 -0.81 24.15
C LEU A 962 -30.41 0.26 25.17
N ALA A 963 -31.45 1.03 24.84
CA ALA A 963 -32.08 1.98 25.76
C ALA A 963 -32.88 1.32 26.91
N ASN A 964 -33.04 -0.01 26.90
CA ASN A 964 -33.84 -0.78 27.84
C ASN A 964 -35.29 -0.26 27.97
N ASN A 965 -35.88 0.25 26.88
CA ASN A 965 -37.27 0.73 26.87
C ASN A 965 -38.23 -0.35 26.34
N PRO A 966 -38.96 -1.09 27.21
CA PRO A 966 -39.86 -2.16 26.77
C PRO A 966 -41.01 -1.65 25.90
N THR A 967 -41.46 -0.41 26.10
CA THR A 967 -42.60 0.17 25.36
C THR A 967 -42.26 0.40 23.89
N ASP A 968 -41.04 0.89 23.64
CA ASP A 968 -40.55 1.16 22.29
C ASP A 968 -40.18 -0.16 21.61
N CYS A 969 -39.56 -1.10 22.35
CA CYS A 969 -39.29 -2.46 21.86
C CYS A 969 -40.58 -3.17 21.42
N GLU A 970 -41.67 -3.11 22.21
CA GLU A 970 -42.95 -3.71 21.86
C GLU A 970 -43.58 -3.06 20.62
N THR A 971 -43.36 -1.75 20.45
CA THR A 971 -43.81 -0.98 19.28
C THR A 971 -43.05 -1.40 18.02
N TYR A 972 -41.72 -1.44 18.05
CA TYR A 972 -40.91 -1.79 16.87
C TYR A 972 -41.00 -3.28 16.52
N LEU A 973 -41.07 -4.19 17.50
CA LEU A 973 -41.32 -5.61 17.24
C LEU A 973 -42.68 -5.82 16.55
N SER A 974 -43.72 -5.08 16.96
CA SER A 974 -45.04 -5.13 16.30
C SER A 974 -45.01 -4.54 14.88
N GLN A 975 -44.11 -3.59 14.58
CA GLN A 975 -43.89 -3.11 13.21
C GLN A 975 -43.21 -4.17 12.34
N ILE A 976 -42.20 -4.86 12.87
CA ILE A 976 -41.51 -5.96 12.17
C ILE A 976 -42.51 -7.08 11.82
N GLU A 977 -43.38 -7.49 12.74
CA GLU A 977 -44.42 -8.47 12.47
C GLU A 977 -45.43 -7.98 11.41
N SER A 978 -45.74 -6.68 11.40
CA SER A 978 -46.58 -6.06 10.36
C SER A 978 -45.90 -6.00 8.99
N VAL A 979 -44.57 -5.94 8.93
CA VAL A 979 -43.79 -6.16 7.69
C VAL A 979 -43.88 -7.64 7.30
N ARG A 980 -43.62 -8.57 8.23
CA ARG A 980 -43.67 -10.02 7.99
C ARG A 980 -45.03 -10.49 7.46
N ALA A 981 -46.13 -10.01 8.03
CA ALA A 981 -47.49 -10.34 7.62
C ALA A 981 -47.88 -9.85 6.22
N ARG A 982 -47.07 -8.95 5.62
CA ARG A 982 -47.25 -8.44 4.25
C ARG A 982 -46.32 -9.09 3.23
N MET A 983 -45.29 -9.83 3.66
CA MET A 983 -44.35 -10.51 2.76
C MET A 983 -45.02 -11.66 2.01
N ILE A 984 -45.02 -11.60 0.67
CA ILE A 984 -45.52 -12.67 -0.20
C ILE A 984 -44.36 -13.57 -0.65
N LEU A 985 -44.57 -14.90 -0.57
CA LEU A 985 -43.81 -15.91 -1.28
C LEU A 985 -44.68 -16.41 -2.46
N PRO A 986 -44.19 -16.42 -3.72
CA PRO A 986 -44.88 -17.05 -4.84
C PRO A 986 -44.92 -18.57 -4.66
N GLU A 987 -45.92 -19.25 -5.21
CA GLU A 987 -45.87 -20.72 -5.34
C GLU A 987 -44.86 -21.12 -6.44
N PRO A 988 -44.10 -22.22 -6.26
CA PRO A 988 -43.10 -22.64 -7.23
C PRO A 988 -43.75 -23.06 -8.56
N LEU A 989 -43.17 -22.58 -9.68
CA LEU A 989 -43.59 -22.95 -11.02
C LEU A 989 -43.48 -24.47 -11.24
N PRO A 990 -44.48 -25.13 -11.87
CA PRO A 990 -44.42 -26.55 -12.17
C PRO A 990 -43.28 -26.82 -13.18
N GLN A 991 -42.33 -27.68 -12.80
CA GLN A 991 -41.16 -27.98 -13.63
C GLN A 991 -41.58 -28.55 -15.01
N PRO A 992 -40.92 -28.12 -16.10
CA PRO A 992 -41.13 -28.69 -17.43
C PRO A 992 -40.60 -30.13 -17.50
N VAL A 993 -41.32 -30.98 -18.23
CA VAL A 993 -41.07 -32.43 -18.41
C VAL A 993 -40.16 -32.69 -19.62
#